data_AF-A0A7W0WZC0-F1
#
_entry.id   AF-A0A7W0WZC0-F1
#
_cell.length_a   1.000
_cell.length_b   1.000
_cell.length_c   1.000
_cell.angle_alpha   90.00
_cell.angle_beta   90.00
_cell.angle_gamma   90.00
#
_symmetry.space_group_name_H-M   'P 1'
#
loop_
_entity.id
_entity.type
_entity.pdbx_description
1 polymer ?
#
loop_
_entity_poly.entity_id
_entity_poly.type
_entity_poly.pdbx_seq_one_letter_code
_entity_poly.pdbx_strand_id
1 'polypeptide(L)'
;MSARRSARSKVATPFTVEALWQLKRIGNPTLSPDGRVACASVTSFAMDKNEGATVLWLFPTGFPGKDPAPTAKPRRLTAGDKDSEPCWSPDGKWIAFTAKRKDDSEPQVYLIAPDGGEARRLTNVATGASALKWFPDGQRIAFVSWVWPELKTDAAQRKRHKERKEAKVRAHITERGEYRFWDRWLTDGREPHVYACDVANGRSRDLLLGTRLALQPWEPSPELYDIAPDGDEIALTVDRASEPGMMNRSDIVTLRLASRRVRNLTGESGLSDAYPRYSPDGRLLGYLSFDIERAFNDQGHIRVHELKSGKSLRVAPRFDRAPLSLNWTADSQALLFLAEDRGRVGLYRMPRNATAAALAVPGGAISGYARSRDGGVLAYTRSTASHPPALFACGGDGAAERSLEALNRTVLARYAAGEVREFTLPGWRREPVQAWVTYPPNFNPKRKWPLLHSIHGGPHAAHLDSWHFRWNAQVFAGQGYVVVGVNYHGSSGFGQKFLETITRRYGEKEYADVEAATDFLLKQRYIDRARLVATGGSYGGYMVAFMNGHTNRYKAFVCHAGCYDWVSMMATDGYRFFAKELGAFHWDDSRRVMRQSPHHYVKHAKTPTLVIHGELDYRVPATQALQYYNSLKAKDVPARLLYFPDENHWILKPQNSR
;
A
#
# COMPACT_ATOMS: atom_id res chain seq x y z
N MET A 1 35.78 -47.29 -23.57
CA MET A 1 34.82 -46.24 -23.97
C MET A 1 33.70 -46.19 -22.94
N SER A 2 33.60 -45.12 -22.15
CA SER A 2 32.44 -44.86 -21.30
C SER A 2 32.14 -43.38 -21.38
N ALA A 3 31.04 -43.06 -22.05
CA ALA A 3 30.61 -41.72 -22.36
C ALA A 3 30.12 -41.01 -21.09
N ARG A 4 30.85 -39.97 -20.66
CA ARG A 4 30.31 -38.94 -19.78
C ARG A 4 29.16 -38.26 -20.52
N ARG A 5 27.93 -38.61 -20.19
CA ARG A 5 26.74 -37.83 -20.54
C ARG A 5 26.90 -36.45 -19.89
N SER A 6 27.30 -35.49 -20.71
CA SER A 6 27.12 -34.06 -20.47
C SER A 6 25.66 -33.83 -20.08
N ALA A 7 25.42 -33.54 -18.80
CA ALA A 7 24.17 -32.97 -18.36
C ALA A 7 24.07 -31.58 -18.99
N ARG A 8 23.42 -31.50 -20.15
CA ARG A 8 22.98 -30.23 -20.72
C ARG A 8 22.18 -29.52 -19.64
N SER A 9 22.75 -28.46 -19.08
CA SER A 9 22.04 -27.45 -18.31
C SER A 9 20.74 -27.14 -19.07
N LYS A 10 19.60 -27.57 -18.52
CA LYS A 10 18.30 -27.14 -19.05
C LYS A 10 18.29 -25.63 -18.88
N VAL A 11 18.30 -24.89 -19.98
CA VAL A 11 18.08 -23.44 -19.96
C VAL A 11 16.74 -23.24 -19.25
N ALA A 12 16.78 -22.66 -18.05
CA ALA A 12 15.57 -22.40 -17.29
C ALA A 12 14.66 -21.46 -18.10
N THR A 13 13.37 -21.78 -18.14
CA THR A 13 12.36 -21.02 -18.90
C THR A 13 12.31 -19.57 -18.40
N PRO A 14 12.29 -18.53 -19.25
CA PRO A 14 12.12 -17.16 -18.79
C PRO A 14 10.88 -16.99 -17.90
N PHE A 15 10.95 -16.12 -16.89
CA PHE A 15 9.82 -15.86 -15.99
C PHE A 15 8.61 -15.29 -16.76
N THR A 16 7.42 -15.87 -16.57
CA THR A 16 6.20 -15.51 -17.34
C THR A 16 5.06 -15.01 -16.44
N VAL A 17 3.99 -14.49 -17.06
CA VAL A 17 2.76 -14.11 -16.33
C VAL A 17 2.09 -15.33 -15.68
N GLU A 18 2.13 -16.50 -16.34
CA GLU A 18 1.64 -17.75 -15.75
C GLU A 18 2.45 -18.16 -14.51
N ALA A 19 3.78 -17.95 -14.54
CA ALA A 19 4.62 -18.20 -13.37
C ALA A 19 4.25 -17.27 -12.21
N LEU A 20 3.99 -15.98 -12.50
CA LEU A 20 3.59 -14.99 -11.52
C LEU A 20 2.29 -15.38 -10.78
N TRP A 21 1.29 -15.89 -11.50
CA TRP A 21 0.01 -16.34 -10.92
C TRP A 21 0.08 -17.67 -10.19
N GLN A 22 1.11 -18.50 -10.43
CA GLN A 22 1.38 -19.70 -9.63
C GLN A 22 1.97 -19.40 -8.25
N LEU A 23 2.53 -18.20 -8.05
CA LEU A 23 3.12 -17.82 -6.77
C LEU A 23 2.05 -17.63 -5.69
N LYS A 24 2.32 -18.20 -4.53
CA LYS A 24 1.59 -17.88 -3.30
C LYS A 24 1.97 -16.49 -2.83
N ARG A 25 0.99 -15.68 -2.43
CA ARG A 25 1.20 -14.32 -1.91
C ARG A 25 1.15 -14.35 -0.39
N ILE A 26 2.22 -13.95 0.26
CA ILE A 26 2.35 -13.93 1.72
C ILE A 26 2.03 -12.52 2.22
N GLY A 27 1.14 -12.40 3.20
CA GLY A 27 0.80 -11.15 3.86
C GLY A 27 1.84 -10.70 4.88
N ASN A 28 1.57 -9.57 5.52
CA ASN A 28 2.40 -9.09 6.63
C ASN A 28 2.24 -10.00 7.87
N PRO A 29 3.31 -10.25 8.64
CA PRO A 29 3.23 -11.12 9.79
C PRO A 29 2.67 -10.42 11.01
N THR A 30 2.04 -11.21 11.88
CA THR A 30 1.96 -10.97 13.31
C THR A 30 2.87 -11.97 14.02
N LEU A 31 3.25 -11.71 15.27
CA LEU A 31 4.22 -12.52 16.01
C LEU A 31 3.67 -12.88 17.39
N SER A 32 3.87 -14.13 17.81
CA SER A 32 3.51 -14.57 19.16
C SER A 32 4.21 -13.71 20.21
N PRO A 33 3.60 -13.48 21.40
CA PRO A 33 4.19 -12.62 22.42
C PRO A 33 5.60 -13.07 22.88
N ASP A 34 5.88 -14.36 22.80
CA ASP A 34 7.18 -14.97 23.12
C ASP A 34 8.19 -14.96 21.94
N GLY A 35 7.79 -14.48 20.75
CA GLY A 35 8.67 -14.35 19.58
C GLY A 35 8.91 -15.63 18.79
N ARG A 36 8.21 -16.72 19.10
CA ARG A 36 8.58 -18.06 18.58
C ARG A 36 7.87 -18.46 17.32
N VAL A 37 6.69 -17.90 17.07
CA VAL A 37 5.87 -18.24 15.90
C VAL A 37 5.29 -16.99 15.30
N ALA A 38 5.63 -16.74 14.04
CA ALA A 38 4.94 -15.75 13.22
C ALA A 38 3.66 -16.37 12.63
N CYS A 39 2.60 -15.57 12.51
CA CYS A 39 1.40 -15.93 11.77
C CYS A 39 1.21 -14.95 10.61
N ALA A 40 0.94 -15.44 9.41
CA ALA A 40 0.68 -14.60 8.25
C ALA A 40 -0.39 -15.24 7.36
N SER A 41 -1.09 -14.40 6.60
CA SER A 41 -1.99 -14.87 5.55
C SER A 41 -1.20 -15.35 4.33
N VAL A 42 -1.72 -16.37 3.65
CA VAL A 42 -1.17 -16.91 2.40
C VAL A 42 -2.32 -17.03 1.40
N THR A 43 -2.24 -16.28 0.32
CA THR A 43 -3.21 -16.31 -0.78
C THR A 43 -2.71 -17.18 -1.93
N SER A 44 -3.61 -17.98 -2.48
CA SER A 44 -3.42 -18.79 -3.69
C SER A 44 -4.59 -18.55 -4.65
N PHE A 45 -4.38 -18.79 -5.94
CA PHE A 45 -5.37 -18.50 -6.98
C PHE A 45 -5.75 -19.76 -7.77
N ALA A 46 -7.06 -19.99 -7.89
CA ALA A 46 -7.64 -20.94 -8.81
C ALA A 46 -8.04 -20.19 -10.08
N MET A 47 -7.13 -20.15 -11.05
CA MET A 47 -7.31 -19.35 -12.26
C MET A 47 -8.54 -19.78 -13.07
N ASP A 48 -8.78 -21.08 -13.18
CA ASP A 48 -9.95 -21.68 -13.84
C ASP A 48 -11.28 -21.17 -13.26
N LYS A 49 -11.32 -20.90 -11.95
CA LYS A 49 -12.48 -20.35 -11.26
C LYS A 49 -12.50 -18.83 -11.20
N ASN A 50 -11.42 -18.16 -11.61
CA ASN A 50 -11.22 -16.73 -11.44
C ASN A 50 -11.30 -16.28 -9.96
N GLU A 51 -10.81 -17.12 -9.05
CA GLU A 51 -10.97 -16.94 -7.60
C GLU A 51 -9.63 -17.02 -6.85
N GLY A 52 -9.54 -16.31 -5.73
CA GLY A 52 -8.43 -16.39 -4.78
C GLY A 52 -8.91 -16.96 -3.44
N ALA A 53 -8.06 -17.74 -2.79
CA ALA A 53 -8.27 -18.26 -1.45
C ALA A 53 -7.12 -17.85 -0.52
N THR A 54 -7.47 -17.25 0.62
CA THR A 54 -6.54 -16.79 1.64
C THR A 54 -6.74 -17.56 2.94
N VAL A 55 -5.65 -18.12 3.46
CA VAL A 55 -5.62 -18.92 4.69
C VAL A 55 -4.49 -18.44 5.59
N LEU A 56 -4.59 -18.72 6.89
CA LEU A 56 -3.52 -18.41 7.83
C LEU A 56 -2.51 -19.55 7.92
N TRP A 57 -1.24 -19.19 8.08
CA TRP A 57 -0.14 -20.10 8.28
C TRP A 57 0.69 -19.68 9.50
N LEU A 58 1.19 -20.68 10.22
CA LEU A 58 2.17 -20.51 11.29
C LEU A 58 3.57 -20.81 10.77
N PHE A 59 4.52 -19.95 11.13
CA PHE A 59 5.92 -20.03 10.73
C PHE A 59 6.80 -19.96 11.99
N PRO A 60 7.50 -21.03 12.36
CA PRO A 60 8.39 -20.99 13.51
C PRO A 60 9.58 -20.07 13.21
N THR A 61 9.91 -19.19 14.15
CA THR A 61 11.03 -18.24 14.00
C THR A 61 12.38 -18.89 14.26
N GLY A 62 12.40 -20.01 14.99
CA GLY A 62 13.62 -20.72 15.40
C GLY A 62 14.45 -19.98 16.46
N PHE A 63 13.92 -18.92 17.06
CA PHE A 63 14.50 -18.30 18.24
C PHE A 63 14.07 -19.07 19.52
N PRO A 64 14.96 -19.20 20.51
CA PRO A 64 14.68 -19.93 21.74
C PRO A 64 13.57 -19.26 22.54
N GLY A 65 12.85 -20.05 23.34
CA GLY A 65 11.86 -19.58 24.32
C GLY A 65 11.72 -20.57 25.46
N LYS A 66 10.91 -20.23 26.47
CA LYS A 66 10.78 -21.05 27.69
C LYS A 66 10.19 -22.44 27.44
N ASP A 67 9.19 -22.54 26.57
CA ASP A 67 8.53 -23.81 26.19
C ASP A 67 9.04 -24.32 24.83
N PRO A 68 8.57 -25.45 24.26
CA PRO A 68 8.75 -25.85 22.84
C PRO A 68 7.78 -25.11 21.90
N ALA A 69 8.18 -24.88 20.63
CA ALA A 69 7.36 -24.06 19.72
C ALA A 69 6.13 -24.87 19.29
N PRO A 70 4.96 -24.24 19.10
CA PRO A 70 3.75 -24.92 18.63
C PRO A 70 3.92 -25.69 17.30
N THR A 71 4.96 -25.38 16.53
CA THR A 71 5.32 -26.13 15.33
C THR A 71 6.83 -26.09 15.10
N ALA A 72 7.38 -27.18 14.54
CA ALA A 72 8.78 -27.27 14.11
C ALA A 72 9.00 -26.82 12.66
N LYS A 73 7.93 -26.73 11.85
CA LYS A 73 7.97 -26.33 10.43
C LYS A 73 6.78 -25.42 10.08
N PRO A 74 6.86 -24.64 9.00
CA PRO A 74 5.70 -23.90 8.51
C PRO A 74 4.49 -24.81 8.28
N ARG A 75 3.31 -24.43 8.80
CA ARG A 75 2.08 -25.20 8.63
C ARG A 75 0.87 -24.31 8.42
N ARG A 76 -0.09 -24.80 7.63
CA ARG A 76 -1.42 -24.18 7.52
C ARG A 76 -2.13 -24.25 8.88
N LEU A 77 -2.77 -23.16 9.27
CA LEU A 77 -3.53 -23.04 10.50
C LEU A 77 -5.03 -23.15 10.26
N THR A 78 -5.55 -22.42 9.27
CA THR A 78 -7.00 -22.36 9.01
C THR A 78 -7.37 -23.06 7.70
N ALA A 79 -8.59 -23.61 7.64
CA ALA A 79 -9.14 -24.29 6.46
C ALA A 79 -10.07 -23.42 5.60
N GLY A 80 -10.25 -22.13 5.94
CA GLY A 80 -11.13 -21.19 5.24
C GLY A 80 -10.63 -20.73 3.86
N ASP A 81 -11.35 -19.78 3.27
CA ASP A 81 -11.09 -19.19 1.95
C ASP A 81 -10.83 -17.68 1.98
N LYS A 82 -11.21 -16.98 3.06
CA LYS A 82 -11.08 -15.52 3.21
C LYS A 82 -10.57 -15.14 4.60
N ASP A 83 -9.44 -15.71 5.01
CA ASP A 83 -8.86 -15.48 6.33
C ASP A 83 -7.74 -14.46 6.28
N SER A 84 -7.91 -13.33 6.95
CA SER A 84 -6.98 -12.19 6.88
C SER A 84 -6.75 -11.53 8.24
N GLU A 85 -5.76 -10.63 8.28
CA GLU A 85 -5.47 -9.77 9.45
C GLU A 85 -5.24 -10.56 10.76
N PRO A 86 -4.37 -11.60 10.78
CA PRO A 86 -4.10 -12.32 12.01
C PRO A 86 -3.49 -11.40 13.08
N CYS A 87 -3.91 -11.56 14.33
CA CYS A 87 -3.43 -10.80 15.48
C CYS A 87 -3.37 -11.70 16.72
N TRP A 88 -2.18 -11.88 17.29
CA TRP A 88 -1.98 -12.68 18.51
C TRP A 88 -2.55 -11.99 19.75
N SER A 89 -3.17 -12.78 20.64
CA SER A 89 -3.53 -12.32 21.97
C SER A 89 -2.28 -12.02 22.81
N PRO A 90 -2.34 -11.09 23.77
CA PRO A 90 -1.19 -10.74 24.62
C PRO A 90 -0.62 -11.91 25.44
N ASP A 91 -1.43 -12.93 25.70
CA ASP A 91 -1.06 -14.16 26.41
C ASP A 91 -0.66 -15.32 25.46
N GLY A 92 -0.76 -15.12 24.14
CA GLY A 92 -0.37 -16.10 23.13
C GLY A 92 -1.33 -17.28 22.95
N LYS A 93 -2.45 -17.32 23.67
CA LYS A 93 -3.41 -18.44 23.60
C LYS A 93 -4.29 -18.42 22.35
N TRP A 94 -4.48 -17.24 21.76
CA TRP A 94 -5.41 -17.05 20.65
C TRP A 94 -4.78 -16.26 19.52
N ILE A 95 -5.22 -16.56 18.30
CA ILE A 95 -5.02 -15.73 17.13
C ILE A 95 -6.40 -15.26 16.69
N ALA A 96 -6.64 -13.96 16.77
CA ALA A 96 -7.81 -13.32 16.17
C ALA A 96 -7.55 -13.05 14.70
N PHE A 97 -8.59 -13.14 13.87
CA PHE A 97 -8.50 -12.83 12.45
C PHE A 97 -9.87 -12.44 11.89
N THR A 98 -9.87 -11.81 10.73
CA THR A 98 -11.08 -11.45 10.01
C THR A 98 -11.41 -12.51 8.97
N ALA A 99 -12.68 -12.92 8.93
CA ALA A 99 -13.18 -13.80 7.89
C ALA A 99 -14.64 -13.55 7.58
N LYS A 100 -15.04 -13.86 6.33
CA LYS A 100 -16.44 -13.93 5.91
C LYS A 100 -16.74 -15.35 5.45
N ARG A 101 -17.34 -16.16 6.33
CA ARG A 101 -17.79 -17.53 6.02
C ARG A 101 -19.11 -17.51 5.24
N LYS A 102 -19.53 -18.68 4.75
CA LYS A 102 -20.75 -18.83 3.94
C LYS A 102 -22.01 -18.31 4.66
N ASP A 103 -22.09 -18.52 5.97
CA ASP A 103 -23.23 -18.11 6.80
C ASP A 103 -23.08 -16.69 7.37
N ASP A 104 -21.99 -15.99 7.00
CA ASP A 104 -21.77 -14.61 7.41
C ASP A 104 -22.30 -13.63 6.35
N SER A 105 -23.18 -12.73 6.76
CA SER A 105 -23.59 -11.61 5.89
C SER A 105 -22.44 -10.65 5.62
N GLU A 106 -21.61 -10.41 6.65
CA GLU A 106 -20.49 -9.45 6.67
C GLU A 106 -19.27 -10.06 7.35
N PRO A 107 -18.02 -9.60 7.07
CA PRO A 107 -16.82 -10.08 7.75
C PRO A 107 -16.93 -9.99 9.27
N GLN A 108 -16.49 -11.02 9.98
CA GLN A 108 -16.55 -11.13 11.45
C GLN A 108 -15.16 -11.44 12.01
N VAL A 109 -15.01 -11.22 13.32
CA VAL A 109 -13.85 -11.67 14.07
C VAL A 109 -14.00 -13.15 14.40
N TYR A 110 -12.97 -13.92 14.10
CA TYR A 110 -12.82 -15.32 14.47
C TYR A 110 -11.61 -15.50 15.37
N LEU A 111 -11.65 -16.51 16.25
CA LEU A 111 -10.56 -16.93 17.11
C LEU A 111 -10.14 -18.36 16.78
N ILE A 112 -8.84 -18.62 16.78
CA ILE A 112 -8.29 -19.97 16.68
C ILE A 112 -7.10 -20.11 17.62
N ALA A 113 -6.94 -21.28 18.21
CA ALA A 113 -5.79 -21.60 19.03
C ALA A 113 -4.57 -21.92 18.15
N PRO A 114 -3.34 -21.58 18.57
CA PRO A 114 -2.13 -21.77 17.77
C PRO A 114 -1.69 -23.22 17.63
N ASP A 115 -2.22 -24.14 18.43
CA ASP A 115 -2.06 -25.59 18.30
C ASP A 115 -3.04 -26.17 17.25
N GLY A 116 -4.16 -25.50 16.99
CA GLY A 116 -5.10 -25.80 15.91
C GLY A 116 -6.53 -25.96 16.40
N GLY A 117 -7.30 -26.82 15.73
CA GLY A 117 -8.74 -26.99 15.95
C GLY A 117 -9.61 -26.06 15.09
N GLU A 118 -10.90 -26.06 15.36
CA GLU A 118 -11.87 -25.27 14.62
C GLU A 118 -11.87 -23.80 15.06
N ALA A 119 -11.96 -22.89 14.09
CA ALA A 119 -12.05 -21.47 14.39
C ALA A 119 -13.45 -21.14 14.97
N ARG A 120 -13.47 -20.45 16.11
CA ARG A 120 -14.70 -19.97 16.75
C ARG A 120 -15.04 -18.58 16.24
N ARG A 121 -16.25 -18.40 15.71
CA ARG A 121 -16.80 -17.07 15.43
C ARG A 121 -17.00 -16.30 16.73
N LEU A 122 -16.36 -15.15 16.88
CA LEU A 122 -16.46 -14.32 18.08
C LEU A 122 -17.56 -13.26 17.97
N THR A 123 -17.68 -12.59 16.82
CA THR A 123 -18.63 -11.48 16.65
C THR A 123 -19.83 -11.85 15.79
N ASN A 124 -20.94 -11.15 16.02
CA ASN A 124 -22.11 -11.12 15.14
C ASN A 124 -22.59 -9.69 14.89
N VAL A 125 -21.69 -8.82 14.44
CA VAL A 125 -21.98 -7.40 14.19
C VAL A 125 -22.57 -7.24 12.80
N ALA A 126 -23.72 -6.58 12.72
CA ALA A 126 -24.48 -6.42 11.48
C ALA A 126 -23.71 -5.69 10.36
N THR A 127 -22.79 -4.81 10.75
CA THR A 127 -21.99 -3.94 9.88
C THR A 127 -20.57 -4.43 9.63
N GLY A 128 -20.25 -5.64 10.11
CA GLY A 128 -18.96 -6.30 9.94
C GLY A 128 -17.86 -5.79 10.87
N ALA A 129 -16.69 -6.41 10.77
CA ALA A 129 -15.50 -6.11 11.56
C ALA A 129 -14.22 -6.18 10.70
N SER A 130 -13.32 -5.22 10.90
CA SER A 130 -11.97 -5.20 10.31
C SER A 130 -10.96 -4.53 11.25
N ALA A 131 -9.68 -4.48 10.87
CA ALA A 131 -8.67 -3.65 11.54
C ALA A 131 -8.54 -3.95 13.04
N LEU A 132 -8.17 -5.20 13.38
CA LEU A 132 -8.21 -5.72 14.74
C LEU A 132 -7.04 -5.22 15.62
N LYS A 133 -7.31 -5.00 16.91
CA LYS A 133 -6.29 -4.87 17.98
C LYS A 133 -6.79 -5.53 19.27
N TRP A 134 -5.92 -6.30 19.93
CA TRP A 134 -6.24 -6.78 21.28
C TRP A 134 -6.11 -5.65 22.30
N PHE A 135 -6.99 -5.67 23.30
CA PHE A 135 -6.74 -4.93 24.53
C PHE A 135 -5.56 -5.56 25.30
N PRO A 136 -4.79 -4.79 26.08
CA PRO A 136 -3.65 -5.32 26.84
C PRO A 136 -4.02 -6.43 27.83
N ASP A 137 -5.28 -6.44 28.30
CA ASP A 137 -5.83 -7.46 29.21
C ASP A 137 -6.03 -8.83 28.55
N GLY A 138 -6.03 -8.92 27.21
CA GLY A 138 -6.33 -10.15 26.47
C GLY A 138 -7.78 -10.64 26.58
N GLN A 139 -8.66 -9.88 27.23
CA GLN A 139 -10.07 -10.20 27.44
C GLN A 139 -10.98 -9.51 26.44
N ARG A 140 -10.47 -8.47 25.75
CA ARG A 140 -11.22 -7.70 24.76
C ARG A 140 -10.46 -7.55 23.45
N ILE A 141 -11.20 -7.40 22.36
CA ILE A 141 -10.68 -7.07 21.02
C ILE A 141 -11.36 -5.81 20.52
N ALA A 142 -10.56 -4.81 20.15
CA ALA A 142 -11.02 -3.67 19.38
C ALA A 142 -11.00 -3.97 17.87
N PHE A 143 -11.97 -3.42 17.15
CA PHE A 143 -12.06 -3.54 15.69
C PHE A 143 -12.83 -2.35 15.12
N VAL A 144 -12.70 -2.11 13.83
CA VAL A 144 -13.47 -1.09 13.12
C VAL A 144 -14.73 -1.69 12.52
N SER A 145 -15.85 -0.97 12.65
CA SER A 145 -17.12 -1.28 11.99
C SER A 145 -17.71 -0.01 11.38
N TRP A 146 -18.25 -0.12 10.18
CA TRP A 146 -18.85 1.01 9.46
C TRP A 146 -20.33 1.15 9.83
N VAL A 147 -20.73 2.17 10.58
CA VAL A 147 -22.06 2.24 11.19
C VAL A 147 -22.84 3.45 10.71
N TRP A 148 -24.16 3.37 10.77
CA TRP A 148 -25.01 4.56 10.77
C TRP A 148 -24.99 5.18 12.17
N PRO A 149 -24.31 6.33 12.40
CA PRO A 149 -24.07 6.85 13.74
C PRO A 149 -25.37 7.23 14.47
N GLU A 150 -26.46 7.49 13.75
CA GLU A 150 -27.78 7.77 14.31
C GLU A 150 -28.48 6.52 14.88
N LEU A 151 -28.08 5.32 14.46
CA LEU A 151 -28.69 4.06 14.88
C LEU A 151 -27.98 3.47 16.10
N LYS A 152 -28.67 3.50 17.25
CA LYS A 152 -28.09 3.18 18.57
C LYS A 152 -27.95 1.68 18.89
N THR A 153 -28.51 0.78 18.08
CA THR A 153 -28.53 -0.66 18.36
C THR A 153 -28.13 -1.47 17.15
N ASP A 154 -27.47 -2.62 17.37
CA ASP A 154 -27.11 -3.55 16.29
C ASP A 154 -28.34 -4.06 15.52
N ALA A 155 -29.48 -4.25 16.19
CA ALA A 155 -30.73 -4.60 15.53
C ALA A 155 -31.19 -3.53 14.52
N ALA A 156 -31.05 -2.24 14.86
CA ALA A 156 -31.36 -1.15 13.94
C ALA A 156 -30.37 -1.08 12.78
N GLN A 157 -29.07 -1.24 13.05
CA GLN A 157 -28.03 -1.35 12.01
C GLN A 157 -28.37 -2.49 11.04
N ARG A 158 -28.73 -3.67 11.56
CA ARG A 158 -29.10 -4.86 10.77
C ARG A 158 -30.34 -4.63 9.92
N LYS A 159 -31.37 -4.01 10.48
CA LYS A 159 -32.59 -3.66 9.75
C LYS A 159 -32.25 -2.74 8.57
N ARG A 160 -31.52 -1.64 8.81
CA ARG A 160 -31.12 -0.70 7.75
C ARG A 160 -30.22 -1.36 6.69
N HIS A 161 -29.29 -2.23 7.12
CA HIS A 161 -28.44 -2.97 6.21
C HIS A 161 -29.25 -3.89 5.28
N LYS A 162 -30.21 -4.63 5.83
CA LYS A 162 -31.12 -5.50 5.07
C LYS A 162 -31.97 -4.68 4.10
N GLU A 163 -32.60 -3.61 4.57
CA GLU A 163 -33.41 -2.70 3.73
C GLU A 163 -32.62 -2.16 2.53
N ARG A 164 -31.37 -1.72 2.74
CA ARG A 164 -30.50 -1.25 1.65
C ARG A 164 -30.08 -2.37 0.71
N LYS A 165 -29.80 -3.57 1.22
CA LYS A 165 -29.46 -4.73 0.38
C LYS A 165 -30.62 -5.12 -0.52
N GLU A 166 -31.84 -5.11 0.01
CA GLU A 166 -33.09 -5.49 -0.68
C GLU A 166 -33.70 -4.35 -1.51
N ALA A 167 -33.23 -3.11 -1.33
CA ALA A 167 -33.68 -1.95 -2.08
C ALA A 167 -33.53 -2.18 -3.59
N LYS A 168 -34.63 -1.96 -4.33
CA LYS A 168 -34.68 -2.04 -5.79
C LYS A 168 -34.04 -0.81 -6.45
N VAL A 169 -33.98 0.32 -5.74
CA VAL A 169 -33.37 1.57 -6.20
C VAL A 169 -31.91 1.62 -5.72
N ARG A 170 -30.98 1.87 -6.64
CA ARG A 170 -29.54 1.99 -6.39
C ARG A 170 -29.01 3.42 -6.60
N ALA A 171 -29.85 4.41 -6.33
CA ALA A 171 -29.49 5.82 -6.48
C ALA A 171 -28.59 6.30 -5.33
N HIS A 172 -27.64 7.18 -5.64
CA HIS A 172 -26.80 7.88 -4.67
C HIS A 172 -27.14 9.37 -4.70
N ILE A 173 -27.36 9.95 -3.52
CA ILE A 173 -27.67 11.38 -3.34
C ILE A 173 -26.65 11.93 -2.35
N THR A 174 -26.07 13.10 -2.64
CA THR A 174 -25.05 13.72 -1.79
C THR A 174 -25.00 15.23 -1.99
N GLU A 175 -24.77 15.95 -0.89
CA GLU A 175 -24.39 17.36 -0.89
C GLU A 175 -22.91 17.52 -0.47
N ARG A 176 -22.23 16.41 -0.19
CA ARG A 176 -20.82 16.40 0.22
C ARG A 176 -19.90 16.75 -0.95
N GLY A 177 -18.87 17.54 -0.69
CA GLY A 177 -17.76 17.77 -1.61
C GLY A 177 -16.95 16.50 -1.88
N GLU A 178 -16.99 15.54 -0.96
CA GLU A 178 -16.22 14.30 -1.01
C GLU A 178 -17.15 13.09 -0.81
N TYR A 179 -17.41 12.36 -1.90
CA TYR A 179 -18.54 11.41 -2.00
C TYR A 179 -18.21 10.05 -2.64
N ARG A 180 -17.02 9.89 -3.22
CA ARG A 180 -16.49 8.62 -3.74
C ARG A 180 -15.04 8.46 -3.31
N PHE A 181 -14.59 7.22 -3.20
CA PHE A 181 -13.19 6.90 -2.98
C PHE A 181 -12.81 5.58 -3.64
N TRP A 182 -11.81 5.62 -4.54
CA TRP A 182 -11.33 4.51 -5.37
C TRP A 182 -12.39 3.81 -6.20
N ASP A 183 -13.27 3.02 -5.59
CA ASP A 183 -14.26 2.18 -6.24
C ASP A 183 -15.59 2.11 -5.47
N ARG A 184 -15.75 2.94 -4.43
CA ARG A 184 -16.95 2.94 -3.60
C ARG A 184 -17.50 4.34 -3.34
N TRP A 185 -18.79 4.38 -3.03
CA TRP A 185 -19.49 5.57 -2.59
C TRP A 185 -19.36 5.77 -1.08
N LEU A 186 -19.28 7.04 -0.66
CA LEU A 186 -19.27 7.47 0.75
C LEU A 186 -20.57 8.15 1.15
N THR A 187 -21.62 7.97 0.35
CA THR A 187 -22.93 8.66 0.47
C THR A 187 -23.94 7.89 1.30
N ASP A 188 -23.54 6.76 1.87
CA ASP A 188 -24.45 5.86 2.57
C ASP A 188 -24.76 6.32 4.00
N GLY A 189 -24.17 7.43 4.45
CA GLY A 189 -24.29 7.93 5.82
C GLY A 189 -23.58 7.04 6.85
N ARG A 190 -22.63 6.21 6.41
CA ARG A 190 -21.85 5.33 7.29
C ARG A 190 -20.53 5.98 7.70
N GLU A 191 -20.18 5.81 8.96
CA GLU A 191 -18.94 6.28 9.56
C GLU A 191 -18.17 5.10 10.18
N PRO A 192 -16.83 5.06 10.06
CA PRO A 192 -16.04 4.01 10.69
C PRO A 192 -15.87 4.27 12.19
N HIS A 193 -16.46 3.41 13.01
CA HIS A 193 -16.36 3.46 14.46
C HIS A 193 -15.47 2.35 15.02
N VAL A 194 -14.78 2.63 16.12
CA VAL A 194 -14.06 1.61 16.90
C VAL A 194 -15.03 0.94 17.86
N TYR A 195 -15.08 -0.38 17.82
CA TYR A 195 -15.83 -1.23 18.72
C TYR A 195 -14.90 -1.92 19.72
N ALA A 196 -15.43 -2.43 20.83
CA ALA A 196 -14.80 -3.44 21.67
C ALA A 196 -15.71 -4.67 21.77
N CYS A 197 -15.14 -5.86 21.61
CA CYS A 197 -15.79 -7.16 21.81
C CYS A 197 -15.17 -7.89 23.01
N ASP A 198 -16.01 -8.39 23.90
CA ASP A 198 -15.62 -9.29 24.98
C ASP A 198 -15.36 -10.71 24.45
N VAL A 199 -14.20 -11.29 24.77
CA VAL A 199 -13.75 -12.58 24.25
C VAL A 199 -14.53 -13.76 24.83
N ALA A 200 -15.00 -13.65 26.06
CA ALA A 200 -15.70 -14.72 26.76
C ALA A 200 -17.08 -14.96 26.17
N ASN A 201 -17.81 -13.89 25.87
CA ASN A 201 -19.22 -13.98 25.44
C ASN A 201 -19.52 -13.40 24.05
N GLY A 202 -18.55 -12.77 23.38
CA GLY A 202 -18.73 -12.20 22.03
C GLY A 202 -19.54 -10.90 21.99
N ARG A 203 -19.87 -10.31 23.14
CA ARG A 203 -20.66 -9.07 23.22
C ARG A 203 -19.82 -7.89 22.71
N SER A 204 -20.32 -7.25 21.67
CA SER A 204 -19.69 -6.08 21.06
C SER A 204 -20.40 -4.78 21.47
N ARG A 205 -19.59 -3.73 21.70
CA ARG A 205 -20.04 -2.36 21.98
C ARG A 205 -19.34 -1.38 21.06
N ASP A 206 -20.10 -0.48 20.46
CA ASP A 206 -19.58 0.71 19.79
C ASP A 206 -18.97 1.67 20.85
N LEU A 207 -17.66 1.94 20.74
CA LEU A 207 -16.98 2.85 21.65
C LEU A 207 -17.21 4.31 21.27
N LEU A 208 -17.57 4.63 20.04
CA LEU A 208 -17.73 6.02 19.60
C LEU A 208 -19.20 6.48 19.58
N LEU A 209 -20.15 5.57 19.82
CA LEU A 209 -21.57 5.90 19.94
C LEU A 209 -21.81 7.09 20.89
N GLY A 210 -22.44 8.14 20.35
CA GLY A 210 -22.79 9.35 21.07
C GLY A 210 -21.64 10.37 21.26
N THR A 211 -20.44 10.13 20.73
CA THR A 211 -19.27 11.03 20.91
C THR A 211 -19.08 12.07 19.79
N ARG A 212 -19.78 11.93 18.66
CA ARG A 212 -19.52 12.65 17.39
C ARG A 212 -18.12 12.39 16.79
N LEU A 213 -17.37 11.43 17.33
CA LEU A 213 -16.08 11.03 16.79
C LEU A 213 -16.28 9.87 15.81
N ALA A 214 -15.52 9.88 14.73
CA ALA A 214 -15.36 8.76 13.82
C ALA A 214 -13.91 8.74 13.33
N LEU A 215 -13.45 7.57 12.87
CA LEU A 215 -12.22 7.50 12.10
C LEU A 215 -12.45 8.12 10.71
N GLN A 216 -11.36 8.40 9.99
CA GLN A 216 -11.45 8.84 8.61
C GLN A 216 -12.05 7.73 7.71
N PRO A 217 -12.98 8.06 6.78
CA PRO A 217 -13.68 7.06 5.96
C PRO A 217 -12.85 6.57 4.74
N TRP A 218 -11.72 7.18 4.46
CA TRP A 218 -10.91 6.89 3.27
C TRP A 218 -10.27 5.52 3.35
N GLU A 219 -9.46 5.28 4.38
CA GLU A 219 -8.76 4.00 4.56
C GLU A 219 -8.72 3.65 6.05
N PRO A 220 -9.87 3.29 6.66
CA PRO A 220 -9.88 2.90 8.06
C PRO A 220 -9.02 1.66 8.26
N SER A 221 -8.06 1.75 9.18
CA SER A 221 -7.03 0.74 9.40
C SER A 221 -6.69 0.65 10.89
N PRO A 222 -6.00 -0.43 11.34
CA PRO A 222 -5.57 -0.53 12.73
C PRO A 222 -4.52 0.52 13.09
N GLU A 223 -3.99 1.26 12.12
CA GLU A 223 -3.03 2.33 12.39
C GLU A 223 -3.71 3.63 12.85
N LEU A 224 -5.00 3.85 12.55
CA LEU A 224 -5.72 5.08 12.90
C LEU A 224 -6.17 5.18 14.37
N TYR A 225 -5.93 4.15 15.16
CA TYR A 225 -6.22 4.17 16.59
C TYR A 225 -5.22 3.35 17.38
N ASP A 226 -5.15 3.57 18.69
CA ASP A 226 -4.37 2.72 19.59
C ASP A 226 -4.99 2.68 20.99
N ILE A 227 -4.68 1.63 21.74
CA ILE A 227 -5.23 1.40 23.08
C ILE A 227 -4.11 1.65 24.09
N ALA A 228 -4.40 2.44 25.13
CA ALA A 228 -3.44 2.70 26.19
C ALA A 228 -3.04 1.38 26.91
N PRO A 229 -1.82 1.26 27.46
CA PRO A 229 -1.38 0.03 28.12
C PRO A 229 -2.21 -0.38 29.34
N ASP A 230 -2.91 0.57 29.97
CA ASP A 230 -3.87 0.32 31.06
C ASP A 230 -5.22 -0.24 30.56
N GLY A 231 -5.51 -0.13 29.25
CA GLY A 231 -6.76 -0.58 28.64
C GLY A 231 -7.96 0.34 28.87
N ASP A 232 -7.75 1.53 29.45
CA ASP A 232 -8.82 2.45 29.88
C ASP A 232 -9.05 3.63 28.93
N GLU A 233 -8.13 3.86 28.00
CA GLU A 233 -8.16 4.97 27.05
C GLU A 233 -7.84 4.47 25.63
N ILE A 234 -8.50 5.06 24.63
CA ILE A 234 -8.14 4.89 23.22
C ILE A 234 -7.72 6.23 22.63
N ALA A 235 -6.67 6.24 21.81
CA ALA A 235 -6.27 7.37 20.97
C ALA A 235 -6.76 7.12 19.53
N LEU A 236 -7.23 8.17 18.85
CA LEU A 236 -7.89 8.12 17.55
C LEU A 236 -7.32 9.21 16.65
N THR A 237 -7.13 8.93 15.36
CA THR A 237 -6.96 9.94 14.32
C THR A 237 -8.34 10.38 13.83
N VAL A 238 -8.66 11.66 14.03
CA VAL A 238 -10.00 12.21 13.76
C VAL A 238 -9.88 13.49 12.94
N ASP A 239 -10.61 13.56 11.82
CA ASP A 239 -10.92 14.84 11.17
C ASP A 239 -12.11 15.47 11.90
N ARG A 240 -11.91 16.65 12.47
CA ARG A 240 -12.91 17.36 13.28
C ARG A 240 -13.70 18.42 12.52
N ALA A 241 -13.48 18.55 11.21
CA ALA A 241 -14.29 19.41 10.37
C ALA A 241 -15.76 18.95 10.39
N SER A 242 -16.69 19.89 10.21
CA SER A 242 -18.12 19.57 10.06
C SER A 242 -18.39 18.65 8.86
N GLU A 243 -17.54 18.73 7.85
CA GLU A 243 -17.52 17.82 6.70
C GLU A 243 -16.10 17.25 6.51
N PRO A 244 -15.86 15.99 6.91
CA PRO A 244 -14.55 15.38 6.75
C PRO A 244 -14.12 15.22 5.30
N GLY A 245 -12.83 15.40 5.03
CA GLY A 245 -12.24 15.33 3.70
C GLY A 245 -10.74 14.99 3.71
N MET A 246 -10.25 14.34 2.65
CA MET A 246 -8.87 13.85 2.49
C MET A 246 -7.80 14.93 2.66
N MET A 247 -8.15 16.19 2.36
CA MET A 247 -7.23 17.32 2.43
C MET A 247 -7.40 18.17 3.70
N ASN A 248 -8.23 17.74 4.64
CA ASN A 248 -8.41 18.41 5.92
C ASN A 248 -7.30 18.01 6.90
N ARG A 249 -7.09 18.84 7.92
CA ARG A 249 -6.27 18.47 9.07
C ARG A 249 -6.97 17.41 9.91
N SER A 250 -6.19 16.48 10.44
CA SER A 250 -6.64 15.56 11.47
C SER A 250 -5.93 15.82 12.79
N ASP A 251 -6.59 15.41 13.86
CA ASP A 251 -6.10 15.52 15.23
C ASP A 251 -5.98 14.14 15.87
N ILE A 252 -5.11 14.05 16.89
CA ILE A 252 -5.10 12.95 17.84
C ILE A 252 -6.05 13.27 18.99
N VAL A 253 -7.12 12.49 19.08
CA VAL A 253 -8.15 12.61 20.11
C VAL A 253 -8.12 11.37 21.00
N THR A 254 -8.17 11.55 22.32
CA THR A 254 -8.32 10.43 23.26
C THR A 254 -9.71 10.33 23.83
N LEU A 255 -10.16 9.10 24.10
CA LEU A 255 -11.43 8.77 24.73
C LEU A 255 -11.20 7.81 25.89
N ARG A 256 -11.51 8.26 27.11
CA ARG A 256 -11.57 7.40 28.30
C ARG A 256 -12.84 6.53 28.26
N LEU A 257 -12.67 5.22 28.38
CA LEU A 257 -13.75 4.26 28.12
C LEU A 257 -14.85 4.28 29.19
N ALA A 258 -14.46 4.36 30.47
CA ALA A 258 -15.38 4.37 31.60
C ALA A 258 -16.16 5.69 31.70
N SER A 259 -15.44 6.82 31.74
CA SER A 259 -16.04 8.15 31.94
C SER A 259 -16.58 8.80 30.66
N ARG A 260 -16.29 8.23 29.48
CA ARG A 260 -16.60 8.81 28.16
C ARG A 260 -15.94 10.18 27.91
N ARG A 261 -14.95 10.57 28.71
CA ARG A 261 -14.27 11.86 28.56
C ARG A 261 -13.42 11.87 27.29
N VAL A 262 -13.67 12.86 26.43
CA VAL A 262 -12.92 13.11 25.20
C VAL A 262 -11.91 14.25 25.44
N ARG A 263 -10.68 14.09 24.94
CA ARG A 263 -9.65 15.13 24.95
C ARG A 263 -8.97 15.23 23.59
N ASN A 264 -8.87 16.44 23.04
CA ASN A 264 -8.05 16.69 21.86
C ASN A 264 -6.60 16.97 22.31
N LEU A 265 -5.64 16.16 21.87
CA LEU A 265 -4.23 16.32 22.24
C LEU A 265 -3.48 17.27 21.32
N THR A 266 -3.95 17.44 20.08
CA THR A 266 -3.19 18.13 19.03
C THR A 266 -3.94 19.25 18.34
N GLY A 267 -5.14 19.62 18.79
CA GLY A 267 -5.95 20.66 18.14
C GLY A 267 -5.31 22.05 18.01
N GLU A 268 -4.23 22.31 18.74
CA GLU A 268 -3.46 23.56 18.68
C GLU A 268 -2.14 23.41 17.91
N SER A 269 -1.86 22.25 17.30
CA SER A 269 -0.57 21.98 16.65
C SER A 269 -0.37 22.78 15.37
N GLY A 270 -1.47 23.19 14.71
CA GLY A 270 -1.43 23.77 13.36
C GLY A 270 -0.98 22.78 12.29
N LEU A 271 -0.93 21.48 12.59
CA LEU A 271 -0.49 20.42 11.70
C LEU A 271 -1.63 19.42 11.50
N SER A 272 -1.45 18.49 10.57
CA SER A 272 -2.31 17.31 10.49
C SER A 272 -1.61 16.16 11.19
N ASP A 273 -2.19 15.65 12.26
CA ASP A 273 -1.61 14.64 13.15
C ASP A 273 -2.36 13.31 13.06
N ALA A 274 -1.62 12.21 12.86
CA ALA A 274 -2.21 10.90 12.60
C ALA A 274 -1.36 9.74 13.16
N TYR A 275 -1.96 8.55 13.17
CA TYR A 275 -1.34 7.27 13.51
C TYR A 275 -0.76 7.20 14.95
N PRO A 276 -1.59 7.40 15.99
CA PRO A 276 -1.13 7.42 17.37
C PRO A 276 -0.62 6.05 17.85
N ARG A 277 0.39 6.04 18.72
CA ARG A 277 0.98 4.84 19.33
C ARG A 277 1.39 5.08 20.77
N TYR A 278 0.79 4.39 21.73
CA TYR A 278 1.18 4.51 23.13
C TYR A 278 2.51 3.79 23.38
N SER A 279 3.36 4.40 24.20
CA SER A 279 4.53 3.70 24.74
C SER A 279 4.11 2.60 25.70
N PRO A 280 4.84 1.47 25.79
CA PRO A 280 4.53 0.39 26.72
C PRO A 280 4.41 0.81 28.19
N ASP A 281 5.15 1.85 28.61
CA ASP A 281 5.08 2.40 29.97
C ASP A 281 3.87 3.34 30.21
N GLY A 282 3.08 3.63 29.18
CA GLY A 282 1.88 4.47 29.25
C GLY A 282 2.15 5.95 29.47
N ARG A 283 3.41 6.42 29.33
CA ARG A 283 3.79 7.81 29.60
C ARG A 283 3.81 8.69 28.36
N LEU A 284 4.00 8.09 27.19
CA LEU A 284 4.21 8.79 25.92
C LEU A 284 3.24 8.31 24.84
N LEU A 285 2.99 9.19 23.87
CA LEU A 285 2.27 8.88 22.65
C LEU A 285 3.09 9.33 21.44
N GLY A 286 3.51 8.39 20.60
CA GLY A 286 4.16 8.66 19.32
C GLY A 286 3.11 8.83 18.22
N TYR A 287 3.33 9.72 17.27
CA TYR A 287 2.44 9.94 16.14
C TYR A 287 3.19 10.58 14.97
N LEU A 288 2.57 10.59 13.78
CA LEU A 288 3.08 11.29 12.61
C LEU A 288 2.37 12.62 12.44
N SER A 289 3.11 13.63 12.01
CA SER A 289 2.64 15.00 11.88
C SER A 289 3.03 15.57 10.53
N PHE A 290 2.08 16.18 9.83
CA PHE A 290 2.19 16.63 8.45
C PHE A 290 1.88 18.13 8.33
N ASP A 291 2.75 18.88 7.66
CA ASP A 291 2.52 20.30 7.36
C ASP A 291 1.85 20.48 5.99
N ILE A 292 0.56 20.11 5.95
CA ILE A 292 -0.24 20.11 4.70
C ILE A 292 -0.60 21.51 4.17
N GLU A 293 -0.36 22.55 4.95
CA GLU A 293 -0.48 23.94 4.52
C GLU A 293 0.78 24.41 3.78
N ARG A 294 1.97 24.12 4.31
CA ARG A 294 3.24 24.37 3.61
C ARG A 294 3.34 23.52 2.34
N ALA A 295 3.10 22.22 2.49
CA ALA A 295 3.20 21.25 1.41
C ALA A 295 2.13 20.17 1.60
N PHE A 296 1.13 20.14 0.72
CA PHE A 296 0.02 19.19 0.84
C PHE A 296 0.45 17.72 0.69
N ASN A 297 1.64 17.48 0.13
CA ASN A 297 2.32 16.20 0.00
C ASN A 297 3.49 16.07 0.99
N ASP A 298 3.44 16.77 2.13
CA ASP A 298 4.43 16.62 3.20
C ASP A 298 4.56 15.14 3.59
N GLN A 299 5.80 14.65 3.68
CA GLN A 299 6.10 13.25 3.99
C GLN A 299 5.91 12.88 5.47
N GLY A 300 5.60 13.86 6.31
CA GLY A 300 5.37 13.66 7.73
C GLY A 300 6.66 13.52 8.53
N HIS A 301 6.55 13.83 9.81
CA HIS A 301 7.63 13.66 10.78
C HIS A 301 7.11 13.05 12.08
N ILE A 302 7.99 12.35 12.78
CA ILE A 302 7.65 11.72 14.06
C ILE A 302 7.59 12.77 15.16
N ARG A 303 6.51 12.74 15.92
CA ARG A 303 6.35 13.50 17.16
C ARG A 303 6.07 12.57 18.33
N VAL A 304 6.49 13.00 19.52
CA VAL A 304 6.23 12.33 20.79
C VAL A 304 5.55 13.31 21.73
N HIS A 305 4.37 12.94 22.22
CA HIS A 305 3.60 13.67 23.22
C HIS A 305 3.79 13.04 24.60
N GLU A 306 4.15 13.83 25.61
CA GLU A 306 4.21 13.40 27.00
C GLU A 306 2.86 13.62 27.69
N LEU A 307 2.19 12.53 28.07
CA LEU A 307 0.79 12.55 28.50
C LEU A 307 0.54 13.34 29.79
N LYS A 308 1.56 13.43 30.66
CA LYS A 308 1.47 14.15 31.95
C LYS A 308 1.64 15.67 31.78
N SER A 309 2.63 16.10 31.00
CA SER A 309 2.91 17.53 30.82
C SER A 309 2.14 18.16 29.67
N GLY A 310 1.61 17.36 28.75
CA GLY A 310 0.96 17.81 27.53
C GLY A 310 1.93 18.31 26.45
N LYS A 311 3.25 18.19 26.66
CA LYS A 311 4.25 18.69 25.71
C LYS A 311 4.48 17.70 24.58
N SER A 312 4.51 18.21 23.34
CA SER A 312 4.87 17.44 22.14
C SER A 312 6.19 17.91 21.54
N LEU A 313 7.07 16.97 21.20
CA LEU A 313 8.37 17.24 20.59
C LEU A 313 8.52 16.51 19.25
N ARG A 314 9.11 17.17 18.26
CA ARG A 314 9.57 16.51 17.03
C ARG A 314 10.85 15.73 17.32
N VAL A 315 10.89 14.47 16.91
CA VAL A 315 12.07 13.60 17.04
C VAL A 315 12.83 13.56 15.71
N ALA A 316 14.16 13.48 15.79
CA ALA A 316 15.07 13.39 14.64
C ALA A 316 14.81 14.38 13.50
N PRO A 317 15.02 15.68 13.75
CA PRO A 317 14.77 16.71 12.76
C PRO A 317 15.64 16.61 11.49
N ARG A 318 16.71 15.78 11.50
CA ARG A 318 17.58 15.53 10.34
C ARG A 318 17.15 14.34 9.49
N PHE A 319 16.17 13.57 9.94
CA PHE A 319 15.62 12.47 9.15
C PHE A 319 14.61 13.03 8.14
N ASP A 320 14.89 12.82 6.86
CA ASP A 320 14.18 13.41 5.72
C ASP A 320 13.51 12.35 4.83
N ARG A 321 13.11 11.21 5.41
CA ARG A 321 12.28 10.20 4.75
C ARG A 321 10.92 10.08 5.44
N ALA A 322 9.93 9.62 4.69
CA ALA A 322 8.57 9.39 5.16
C ALA A 322 8.54 8.18 6.13
N PRO A 323 8.29 8.38 7.43
CA PRO A 323 8.10 7.29 8.37
C PRO A 323 6.70 6.67 8.20
N LEU A 324 6.60 5.35 8.32
CA LEU A 324 5.34 4.59 8.24
C LEU A 324 5.34 3.46 9.27
N SER A 325 4.17 2.95 9.64
CA SER A 325 4.00 1.83 10.58
C SER A 325 4.82 2.00 11.88
N LEU A 326 4.64 3.14 12.54
CA LEU A 326 5.32 3.48 13.80
C LEU A 326 4.94 2.51 14.93
N ASN A 327 5.92 2.09 15.75
CA ASN A 327 5.73 1.33 16.99
C ASN A 327 6.83 1.65 18.02
N TRP A 328 6.60 1.36 19.30
CA TRP A 328 7.59 1.53 20.35
C TRP A 328 8.42 0.27 20.62
N THR A 329 9.68 0.46 21.00
CA THR A 329 10.48 -0.60 21.65
C THR A 329 9.91 -0.95 23.02
N ALA A 330 10.17 -2.18 23.50
CA ALA A 330 9.58 -2.70 24.75
C ALA A 330 9.87 -1.82 25.97
N ASP A 331 11.05 -1.22 25.99
CA ASP A 331 11.58 -0.35 27.05
C ASP A 331 11.09 1.12 26.96
N SER A 332 10.24 1.44 25.98
CA SER A 332 9.76 2.81 25.71
C SER A 332 10.86 3.83 25.40
N GLN A 333 12.08 3.38 25.06
CA GLN A 333 13.23 4.28 24.82
C GLN A 333 13.42 4.67 23.36
N ALA A 334 12.82 3.94 22.43
CA ALA A 334 12.95 4.16 21.00
C ALA A 334 11.67 3.84 20.23
N LEU A 335 11.59 4.37 19.02
CA LEU A 335 10.57 4.07 18.03
C LEU A 335 11.17 3.18 16.92
N LEU A 336 10.36 2.25 16.43
CA LEU A 336 10.59 1.46 15.22
C LEU A 336 9.60 1.93 14.15
N PHE A 337 10.05 2.03 12.91
CA PHE A 337 9.19 2.40 11.79
C PHE A 337 9.82 1.99 10.46
N LEU A 338 8.98 1.85 9.44
CA LEU A 338 9.45 1.67 8.06
C LEU A 338 9.68 3.02 7.42
N ALA A 339 10.68 3.12 6.55
CA ALA A 339 10.84 4.28 5.68
C ALA A 339 11.44 3.87 4.35
N GLU A 340 11.00 4.55 3.29
CA GLU A 340 11.59 4.42 1.96
C GLU A 340 12.86 5.27 1.87
N ASP A 341 13.95 4.69 1.37
CA ASP A 341 15.18 5.40 1.02
C ASP A 341 15.75 4.85 -0.29
N ARG A 342 15.77 5.68 -1.32
CA ARG A 342 16.35 5.38 -2.64
C ARG A 342 15.88 4.04 -3.22
N GLY A 343 14.56 3.86 -3.29
CA GLY A 343 13.95 2.67 -3.85
C GLY A 343 14.01 1.43 -2.94
N ARG A 344 14.39 1.55 -1.67
CA ARG A 344 14.34 0.43 -0.70
C ARG A 344 13.49 0.83 0.49
N VAL A 345 12.88 -0.14 1.17
CA VAL A 345 12.11 0.10 2.40
C VAL A 345 12.72 -0.70 3.52
N GLY A 346 13.36 0.02 4.47
CA GLY A 346 14.03 -0.57 5.62
C GLY A 346 13.25 -0.38 6.92
N LEU A 347 13.58 -1.17 7.93
CA LEU A 347 13.12 -0.96 9.31
C LEU A 347 14.14 -0.10 10.03
N TYR A 348 13.72 1.07 10.52
CA TYR A 348 14.54 2.02 11.23
C TYR A 348 14.24 1.99 12.72
N ARG A 349 15.28 2.25 13.53
CA ARG A 349 15.19 2.45 14.97
C ARG A 349 15.61 3.88 15.31
N MET A 350 14.84 4.50 16.19
CA MET A 350 15.02 5.89 16.61
C MET A 350 14.92 6.04 18.12
N PRO A 351 16.05 6.16 18.84
CA PRO A 351 16.03 6.61 20.23
C PRO A 351 15.33 7.97 20.35
N ARG A 352 14.54 8.19 21.40
CA ARG A 352 13.75 9.44 21.59
C ARG A 352 14.60 10.72 21.53
N ASN A 353 15.85 10.63 21.99
CA ASN A 353 16.78 11.76 22.06
C ASN A 353 17.76 11.82 20.87
N ALA A 354 17.59 10.95 19.88
CA ALA A 354 18.47 10.93 18.71
C ALA A 354 18.11 12.03 17.71
N THR A 355 19.13 12.53 17.01
CA THR A 355 18.97 13.51 15.94
C THR A 355 18.74 12.88 14.56
N ALA A 356 18.99 11.57 14.43
CA ALA A 356 18.82 10.78 13.20
C ALA A 356 18.46 9.32 13.52
N ALA A 357 17.81 8.65 12.56
CA ALA A 357 17.44 7.24 12.64
C ALA A 357 18.63 6.33 12.31
N ALA A 358 18.69 5.15 12.92
CA ALA A 358 19.57 4.06 12.50
C ALA A 358 18.77 3.00 11.74
N LEU A 359 19.32 2.48 10.65
CA LEU A 359 18.74 1.36 9.92
C LEU A 359 18.97 0.06 10.72
N ALA A 360 17.89 -0.56 11.19
CA ALA A 360 17.92 -1.79 11.97
C ALA A 360 17.87 -3.04 11.09
N VAL A 361 17.02 -3.03 10.06
CA VAL A 361 16.94 -4.10 9.06
C VAL A 361 17.04 -3.50 7.66
N PRO A 362 18.19 -3.67 6.97
CA PRO A 362 18.37 -3.20 5.60
C PRO A 362 17.78 -4.17 4.55
N GLY A 363 17.80 -3.70 3.31
CA GLY A 363 17.62 -4.53 2.11
C GLY A 363 16.19 -4.61 1.59
N GLY A 364 16.06 -4.69 0.26
CA GLY A 364 14.79 -4.86 -0.45
C GLY A 364 13.71 -3.84 -0.07
N ALA A 365 12.46 -4.30 -0.11
CA ALA A 365 11.31 -3.57 0.39
C ALA A 365 10.58 -4.40 1.45
N ILE A 366 10.64 -3.95 2.70
CA ILE A 366 9.83 -4.46 3.81
C ILE A 366 8.41 -3.90 3.71
N SER A 367 7.40 -4.77 3.67
CA SER A 367 5.99 -4.37 3.56
C SER A 367 5.25 -4.30 4.90
N GLY A 368 5.84 -4.86 5.96
CA GLY A 368 5.28 -4.88 7.31
C GLY A 368 6.14 -5.72 8.26
N TYR A 369 6.02 -5.44 9.55
CA TYR A 369 6.79 -6.10 10.60
C TYR A 369 5.98 -6.28 11.89
N ALA A 370 6.41 -7.21 12.72
CA ALA A 370 5.90 -7.48 14.05
C ALA A 370 7.06 -7.77 15.02
N ARG A 371 6.81 -7.60 16.32
CA ARG A 371 7.79 -7.76 17.38
C ARG A 371 7.24 -8.62 18.52
N SER A 372 8.09 -9.43 19.14
CA SER A 372 7.75 -10.13 20.39
C SER A 372 7.51 -9.13 21.51
N ARG A 373 6.79 -9.51 22.58
CA ARG A 373 6.44 -8.60 23.68
C ARG A 373 7.68 -7.98 24.34
N ASP A 374 8.69 -8.80 24.61
CA ASP A 374 9.98 -8.39 25.20
C ASP A 374 10.89 -7.62 24.24
N GLY A 375 10.63 -7.70 22.93
CA GLY A 375 11.41 -7.06 21.89
C GLY A 375 12.62 -7.83 21.42
N GLY A 376 12.81 -9.06 21.88
CA GLY A 376 13.93 -9.90 21.51
C GLY A 376 13.88 -10.45 20.07
N VAL A 377 12.70 -10.47 19.44
CA VAL A 377 12.51 -11.00 18.08
C VAL A 377 11.70 -10.05 17.22
N LEU A 378 12.11 -9.88 15.96
CA LEU A 378 11.38 -9.21 14.90
C LEU A 378 11.02 -10.23 13.82
N ALA A 379 9.80 -10.14 13.28
CA ALA A 379 9.38 -10.86 12.10
C ALA A 379 8.86 -9.87 11.06
N TYR A 380 9.18 -10.05 9.79
CA TYR A 380 8.79 -9.11 8.75
C TYR A 380 8.73 -9.77 7.36
N THR A 381 7.93 -9.18 6.49
CA THR A 381 7.84 -9.59 5.08
C THR A 381 8.73 -8.68 4.24
N ARG A 382 9.61 -9.27 3.42
CA ARG A 382 10.52 -8.54 2.53
C ARG A 382 10.47 -9.12 1.12
N SER A 383 10.50 -8.23 0.13
CA SER A 383 10.65 -8.59 -1.29
C SER A 383 11.83 -7.85 -1.92
N THR A 384 12.25 -8.28 -3.11
CA THR A 384 13.17 -7.55 -3.99
C THR A 384 12.60 -7.53 -5.40
N ALA A 385 13.16 -6.72 -6.31
CA ALA A 385 12.80 -6.76 -7.72
C ALA A 385 13.06 -8.14 -8.38
N SER A 386 13.82 -9.01 -7.71
CA SER A 386 14.16 -10.36 -8.19
C SER A 386 13.53 -11.49 -7.38
N HIS A 387 12.86 -11.20 -6.27
CA HIS A 387 12.27 -12.24 -5.42
C HIS A 387 10.93 -11.79 -4.82
N PRO A 388 9.86 -12.62 -4.91
CA PRO A 388 8.56 -12.31 -4.33
C PRO A 388 8.65 -12.13 -2.81
N PRO A 389 7.62 -11.50 -2.19
CA PRO A 389 7.56 -11.36 -0.75
C PRO A 389 7.76 -12.71 -0.05
N ALA A 390 8.72 -12.74 0.86
CA ALA A 390 9.06 -13.87 1.72
C ALA A 390 9.11 -13.41 3.18
N LEU A 391 8.90 -14.36 4.08
CA LEU A 391 8.87 -14.08 5.51
C LEU A 391 10.22 -14.34 6.17
N PHE A 392 10.66 -13.40 7.00
CA PHE A 392 11.93 -13.45 7.73
C PHE A 392 11.73 -13.20 9.22
N ALA A 393 12.69 -13.65 10.03
CA ALA A 393 12.84 -13.20 11.42
C ALA A 393 14.30 -12.93 11.75
N CYS A 394 14.54 -12.02 12.69
CA CYS A 394 15.84 -11.69 13.26
C CYS A 394 15.70 -11.38 14.75
N GLY A 395 16.83 -11.25 15.44
CA GLY A 395 16.87 -10.68 16.79
C GLY A 395 16.33 -9.23 16.79
N GLY A 396 15.93 -8.74 17.96
CA GLY A 396 15.45 -7.37 18.17
C GLY A 396 16.44 -6.27 17.79
N ASP A 397 17.72 -6.63 17.73
CA ASP A 397 18.84 -5.81 17.28
C ASP A 397 19.09 -5.89 15.76
N GLY A 398 18.33 -6.72 15.03
CA GLY A 398 18.51 -6.98 13.60
C GLY A 398 19.45 -8.15 13.29
N ALA A 399 20.07 -8.79 14.29
CA ALA A 399 21.06 -9.84 14.08
C ALA A 399 20.44 -11.23 13.81
N ALA A 400 21.26 -12.17 13.33
CA ALA A 400 20.88 -13.57 13.12
C ALA A 400 19.62 -13.78 12.28
N GLU A 401 19.47 -12.95 11.23
CA GLU A 401 18.37 -13.02 10.28
C GLU A 401 18.26 -14.40 9.62
N ARG A 402 17.02 -14.87 9.44
CA ARG A 402 16.72 -16.09 8.69
C ARG A 402 15.37 -16.02 7.98
N SER A 403 15.27 -16.74 6.86
CA SER A 403 14.00 -16.96 6.18
C SER A 403 13.17 -18.02 6.91
N LEU A 404 11.86 -17.81 7.01
CA LEU A 404 10.94 -18.70 7.71
C LEU A 404 10.20 -19.66 6.79
N GLU A 405 10.31 -19.50 5.48
CA GLU A 405 9.44 -20.19 4.52
C GLU A 405 10.16 -20.54 3.21
N ALA A 406 9.55 -21.44 2.44
CA ALA A 406 10.03 -21.86 1.13
C ALA A 406 8.87 -22.19 0.17
N LEU A 407 7.69 -21.59 0.40
CA LEU A 407 6.42 -21.89 -0.27
C LEU A 407 6.51 -21.75 -1.79
N ASN A 408 7.29 -20.78 -2.26
CA ASN A 408 7.46 -20.48 -3.69
C ASN A 408 8.72 -21.08 -4.31
N ARG A 409 9.58 -21.77 -3.53
CA ARG A 409 10.89 -22.26 -3.99
C ARG A 409 10.79 -23.16 -5.22
N THR A 410 9.83 -24.10 -5.23
CA THR A 410 9.65 -25.05 -6.32
C THR A 410 9.20 -24.39 -7.62
N VAL A 411 8.36 -23.35 -7.53
CA VAL A 411 7.92 -22.59 -8.72
C VAL A 411 9.10 -21.78 -9.24
N LEU A 412 9.74 -20.99 -8.37
CA LEU A 412 10.86 -20.11 -8.75
C LEU A 412 12.03 -20.88 -9.38
N ALA A 413 12.36 -22.08 -8.87
CA ALA A 413 13.45 -22.90 -9.40
C ALA A 413 13.25 -23.38 -10.85
N ARG A 414 12.03 -23.29 -11.40
CA ARG A 414 11.74 -23.66 -12.79
C ARG A 414 12.00 -22.53 -13.79
N TYR A 415 12.11 -21.29 -13.29
CA TYR A 415 12.16 -20.10 -14.13
C TYR A 415 13.47 -19.33 -13.95
N ALA A 416 13.97 -18.75 -15.04
CA ALA A 416 15.09 -17.83 -15.01
C ALA A 416 14.58 -16.40 -14.79
N ALA A 417 15.11 -15.74 -13.76
CA ALA A 417 14.95 -14.31 -13.57
C ALA A 417 16.08 -13.55 -14.31
N GLY A 418 15.74 -12.35 -14.76
CA GLY A 418 16.66 -11.36 -15.26
C GLY A 418 17.50 -10.69 -14.19
N GLU A 419 18.70 -10.26 -14.55
CA GLU A 419 19.53 -9.42 -13.67
C GLU A 419 18.86 -8.06 -13.48
N VAL A 420 18.82 -7.55 -12.25
CA VAL A 420 18.37 -6.19 -11.93
C VAL A 420 19.58 -5.35 -11.51
N ARG A 421 19.75 -4.19 -12.12
CA ARG A 421 20.82 -3.24 -11.79
C ARG A 421 20.25 -1.86 -11.44
N GLU A 422 20.86 -1.23 -10.45
CA GLU A 422 20.62 0.16 -10.08
C GLU A 422 21.59 1.07 -10.85
N PHE A 423 21.09 2.19 -11.36
CA PHE A 423 21.87 3.25 -11.97
C PHE A 423 21.51 4.60 -11.34
N THR A 424 22.50 5.48 -11.25
CA THR A 424 22.28 6.92 -11.10
C THR A 424 22.69 7.58 -12.41
N LEU A 425 21.77 8.32 -13.02
CA LEU A 425 21.98 8.95 -14.33
C LEU A 425 21.64 10.45 -14.28
N PRO A 426 22.25 11.28 -15.14
CA PRO A 426 21.94 12.71 -15.22
C PRO A 426 20.58 12.90 -15.88
N GLY A 427 19.59 13.36 -15.11
CA GLY A 427 18.24 13.69 -15.55
C GLY A 427 18.09 15.15 -15.96
N TRP A 428 16.96 15.76 -15.59
CA TRP A 428 16.65 17.18 -15.79
C TRP A 428 17.83 18.05 -15.34
N ARG A 429 18.36 18.88 -16.25
CA ARG A 429 19.52 19.76 -16.00
C ARG A 429 20.74 19.05 -15.38
N ARG A 430 20.93 17.76 -15.69
CA ARG A 430 22.00 16.90 -15.14
C ARG A 430 21.89 16.64 -13.63
N GLU A 431 20.76 16.96 -13.01
CA GLU A 431 20.47 16.54 -11.64
C GLU A 431 20.39 15.00 -11.59
N PRO A 432 20.94 14.34 -10.56
CA PRO A 432 21.00 12.88 -10.50
C PRO A 432 19.62 12.27 -10.25
N VAL A 433 19.23 11.29 -11.05
CA VAL A 433 18.02 10.47 -10.85
C VAL A 433 18.37 8.99 -10.81
N GLN A 434 17.62 8.22 -10.02
CA GLN A 434 17.81 6.78 -9.91
C GLN A 434 17.01 6.06 -11.01
N ALA A 435 17.57 4.98 -11.56
CA ALA A 435 16.85 4.06 -12.42
C ALA A 435 17.16 2.61 -12.06
N TRP A 436 16.12 1.77 -12.04
CA TRP A 436 16.22 0.32 -12.00
C TRP A 436 16.15 -0.24 -13.41
N VAL A 437 17.09 -1.09 -13.79
CA VAL A 437 17.11 -1.75 -15.10
C VAL A 437 17.09 -3.26 -14.91
N THR A 438 16.05 -3.91 -15.41
CA THR A 438 15.92 -5.37 -15.44
C THR A 438 16.24 -5.88 -16.84
N TYR A 439 17.20 -6.78 -16.94
CA TYR A 439 17.65 -7.37 -18.20
C TYR A 439 16.94 -8.70 -18.47
N PRO A 440 16.73 -9.10 -19.74
CA PRO A 440 16.25 -10.44 -20.06
C PRO A 440 17.14 -11.54 -19.44
N PRO A 441 16.59 -12.68 -19.01
CA PRO A 441 17.38 -13.76 -18.41
C PRO A 441 18.45 -14.33 -19.34
N ASN A 442 18.27 -14.20 -20.65
CA ASN A 442 19.24 -14.59 -21.68
C ASN A 442 19.97 -13.38 -22.29
N PHE A 443 20.12 -12.29 -21.51
CA PHE A 443 20.73 -11.06 -21.98
C PHE A 443 22.14 -11.29 -22.50
N ASN A 444 22.44 -10.67 -23.64
CA ASN A 444 23.76 -10.69 -24.25
C ASN A 444 24.04 -9.28 -24.78
N PRO A 445 25.06 -8.56 -24.27
CA PRO A 445 25.34 -7.19 -24.67
C PRO A 445 25.82 -7.08 -26.14
N LYS A 446 26.15 -8.19 -26.80
CA LYS A 446 26.47 -8.22 -28.24
C LYS A 446 25.22 -8.20 -29.13
N ARG A 447 24.02 -8.40 -28.57
CA ARG A 447 22.74 -8.37 -29.28
C ARG A 447 22.02 -7.04 -29.05
N LYS A 448 21.11 -6.72 -29.97
CA LYS A 448 20.20 -5.57 -29.87
C LYS A 448 18.88 -5.99 -29.21
N TRP A 449 18.49 -5.28 -28.15
CA TRP A 449 17.32 -5.55 -27.34
C TRP A 449 16.31 -4.41 -27.41
N PRO A 450 15.00 -4.71 -27.42
CA PRO A 450 13.98 -3.69 -27.27
C PRO A 450 14.03 -3.11 -25.85
N LEU A 451 13.73 -1.82 -25.72
CA LEU A 451 13.63 -1.13 -24.43
C LEU A 451 12.15 -0.92 -24.08
N LEU A 452 11.76 -1.29 -22.87
CA LEU A 452 10.47 -0.97 -22.28
C LEU A 452 10.66 -0.05 -21.07
N HIS A 453 10.10 1.15 -21.14
CA HIS A 453 9.91 1.99 -19.97
C HIS A 453 8.67 1.52 -19.20
N SER A 454 8.84 1.18 -17.93
CA SER A 454 7.73 1.05 -16.98
C SER A 454 7.72 2.32 -16.15
N ILE A 455 6.69 3.15 -16.29
CA ILE A 455 6.59 4.44 -15.60
C ILE A 455 5.62 4.29 -14.43
N HIS A 456 6.08 4.56 -13.21
CA HIS A 456 5.26 4.36 -12.02
C HIS A 456 4.12 5.38 -11.91
N GLY A 457 3.06 4.98 -11.21
CA GLY A 457 1.92 5.83 -10.87
C GLY A 457 2.12 6.62 -9.58
N GLY A 458 1.16 7.49 -9.27
CA GLY A 458 1.37 8.68 -8.44
C GLY A 458 2.41 9.61 -9.09
N PRO A 459 2.45 10.92 -8.86
CA PRO A 459 3.75 11.54 -9.02
C PRO A 459 4.66 11.14 -7.85
N HIS A 460 4.07 11.10 -6.65
CA HIS A 460 4.77 10.97 -5.37
C HIS A 460 4.92 9.53 -4.85
N ALA A 461 5.31 8.62 -5.74
CA ALA A 461 5.69 7.24 -5.42
C ALA A 461 7.04 6.90 -6.09
N ALA A 462 7.49 5.64 -6.06
CA ALA A 462 8.74 5.23 -6.70
C ALA A 462 8.71 3.78 -7.19
N HIS A 463 9.57 3.47 -8.15
CA HIS A 463 10.07 2.11 -8.38
C HIS A 463 10.99 1.71 -7.24
N LEU A 464 10.63 0.62 -6.58
CA LEU A 464 11.39 0.05 -5.48
C LEU A 464 12.13 -1.20 -5.94
N ASP A 465 13.14 -1.62 -5.17
CA ASP A 465 13.66 -2.98 -5.12
C ASP A 465 12.59 -3.88 -4.47
N SER A 466 11.48 -4.08 -5.18
CA SER A 466 10.32 -4.81 -4.70
C SER A 466 9.67 -5.63 -5.82
N TRP A 467 8.92 -6.66 -5.42
CA TRP A 467 8.22 -7.53 -6.34
C TRP A 467 6.76 -7.12 -6.51
N HIS A 468 6.38 -6.68 -7.70
CA HIS A 468 5.01 -6.32 -8.01
C HIS A 468 4.25 -7.48 -8.69
N PHE A 469 2.99 -7.74 -8.35
CA PHE A 469 2.18 -8.83 -8.93
C PHE A 469 1.36 -8.45 -10.18
N ARG A 470 1.61 -7.27 -10.74
CA ARG A 470 0.95 -6.73 -11.97
C ARG A 470 1.99 -6.04 -12.87
N TRP A 471 2.54 -4.91 -12.41
CA TRP A 471 3.70 -4.20 -12.96
C TRP A 471 5.05 -4.89 -12.71
N ASN A 472 5.19 -6.16 -13.10
CA ASN A 472 6.39 -6.95 -12.78
C ASN A 472 7.48 -6.84 -13.87
N ALA A 473 8.63 -6.24 -13.52
CA ALA A 473 9.74 -6.09 -14.46
C ALA A 473 10.35 -7.42 -14.93
N GLN A 474 10.32 -8.47 -14.11
CA GLN A 474 10.81 -9.80 -14.48
C GLN A 474 9.93 -10.47 -15.53
N VAL A 475 8.61 -10.25 -15.49
CA VAL A 475 7.69 -10.73 -16.54
C VAL A 475 7.97 -10.04 -17.86
N PHE A 476 8.10 -8.71 -17.87
CA PHE A 476 8.45 -7.98 -19.09
C PHE A 476 9.85 -8.36 -19.63
N ALA A 477 10.84 -8.53 -18.75
CA ALA A 477 12.18 -8.97 -19.14
C ALA A 477 12.18 -10.41 -19.68
N GLY A 478 11.34 -11.29 -19.12
CA GLY A 478 11.13 -12.65 -19.62
C GLY A 478 10.57 -12.70 -21.04
N GLN A 479 9.82 -11.67 -21.46
CA GLN A 479 9.37 -11.47 -22.85
C GLN A 479 10.45 -10.89 -23.78
N GLY A 480 11.66 -10.64 -23.27
CA GLY A 480 12.82 -10.20 -24.05
C GLY A 480 13.03 -8.68 -24.10
N TYR A 481 12.44 -7.92 -23.18
CA TYR A 481 12.70 -6.47 -23.05
C TYR A 481 13.82 -6.19 -22.05
N VAL A 482 14.69 -5.22 -22.35
CA VAL A 482 15.36 -4.48 -21.29
C VAL A 482 14.32 -3.54 -20.69
N VAL A 483 14.06 -3.64 -19.40
CA VAL A 483 13.00 -2.89 -18.71
C VAL A 483 13.65 -1.84 -17.84
N VAL A 484 13.21 -0.59 -17.94
CA VAL A 484 13.71 0.51 -17.11
C VAL A 484 12.56 1.15 -16.34
N GLY A 485 12.76 1.30 -15.03
CA GLY A 485 11.92 2.08 -14.13
C GLY A 485 12.72 3.26 -13.58
N VAL A 486 12.34 4.48 -13.95
CA VAL A 486 13.01 5.71 -13.49
C VAL A 486 12.27 6.25 -12.27
N ASN A 487 13.02 6.57 -11.23
CA ASN A 487 12.54 7.40 -10.13
C ASN A 487 12.83 8.85 -10.48
N TYR A 488 11.89 9.43 -11.22
CA TYR A 488 11.99 10.79 -11.73
C TYR A 488 11.87 11.83 -10.62
N HIS A 489 12.28 13.06 -10.88
CA HIS A 489 12.03 14.20 -10.01
C HIS A 489 10.58 14.22 -9.56
N GLY A 490 10.35 14.14 -8.25
CA GLY A 490 9.01 14.02 -7.68
C GLY A 490 8.68 12.67 -7.05
N SER A 491 9.50 11.64 -7.29
CA SER A 491 9.36 10.33 -6.67
C SER A 491 9.61 10.35 -5.15
N SER A 492 8.99 9.41 -4.43
CA SER A 492 9.23 9.17 -3.00
C SER A 492 10.64 8.61 -2.72
N GLY A 493 11.06 8.60 -1.45
CA GLY A 493 12.34 7.99 -1.04
C GLY A 493 13.61 8.81 -1.28
N PHE A 494 13.51 10.03 -1.84
CA PHE A 494 14.65 10.95 -2.07
C PHE A 494 14.53 12.26 -1.28
N GLY A 495 13.59 12.31 -0.34
CA GLY A 495 13.32 13.44 0.55
C GLY A 495 12.39 14.50 -0.03
N GLN A 496 11.83 15.32 0.88
CA GLN A 496 10.75 16.27 0.58
C GLN A 496 11.11 17.25 -0.56
N LYS A 497 12.35 17.74 -0.58
CA LYS A 497 12.80 18.68 -1.63
C LYS A 497 12.73 18.05 -3.03
N PHE A 498 13.09 16.78 -3.16
CA PHE A 498 13.01 16.06 -4.43
C PHE A 498 11.55 15.78 -4.81
N LEU A 499 10.72 15.40 -3.83
CA LEU A 499 9.29 15.14 -3.99
C LEU A 499 8.51 16.36 -4.52
N GLU A 500 8.76 17.54 -3.97
CA GLU A 500 8.04 18.78 -4.32
C GLU A 500 8.48 19.38 -5.68
N THR A 501 9.53 18.85 -6.32
CA THR A 501 10.15 19.48 -7.50
C THR A 501 9.24 19.64 -8.71
N ILE A 502 8.18 18.85 -8.78
CA ILE A 502 7.21 18.79 -9.89
C ILE A 502 5.86 19.38 -9.53
N THR A 503 5.67 19.75 -8.27
CA THR A 503 4.47 20.43 -7.83
C THR A 503 4.30 21.70 -8.66
N ARG A 504 3.15 21.81 -9.31
CA ARG A 504 2.74 22.86 -10.27
C ARG A 504 3.50 22.88 -11.59
N ARG A 505 4.16 21.76 -11.96
CA ARG A 505 5.04 21.59 -13.12
C ARG A 505 4.98 20.19 -13.73
N TYR A 506 3.81 19.55 -13.70
CA TYR A 506 3.65 18.20 -14.26
C TYR A 506 4.06 18.12 -15.74
N GLY A 507 4.73 17.01 -16.09
CA GLY A 507 5.17 16.72 -17.46
C GLY A 507 6.43 17.46 -17.89
N GLU A 508 7.11 18.13 -16.96
CA GLU A 508 8.33 18.88 -17.27
C GLU A 508 9.59 18.09 -16.90
N LYS A 509 9.83 17.89 -15.59
CA LYS A 509 11.04 17.24 -15.11
C LYS A 509 10.97 15.73 -15.31
N GLU A 510 9.79 15.17 -15.05
CA GLU A 510 9.50 13.75 -15.15
C GLU A 510 9.72 13.25 -16.57
N TYR A 511 9.18 13.99 -17.55
CA TYR A 511 9.37 13.69 -18.97
C TYR A 511 10.85 13.72 -19.36
N ALA A 512 11.58 14.75 -18.92
CA ALA A 512 13.00 14.87 -19.21
C ALA A 512 13.84 13.76 -18.57
N ASP A 513 13.51 13.33 -17.35
CA ASP A 513 14.20 12.23 -16.68
C ASP A 513 13.98 10.90 -17.40
N VAL A 514 12.76 10.64 -17.85
CA VAL A 514 12.42 9.45 -18.67
C VAL A 514 13.19 9.46 -19.99
N GLU A 515 13.23 10.59 -20.70
CA GLU A 515 14.00 10.72 -21.95
C GLU A 515 15.51 10.63 -21.71
N ALA A 516 16.02 11.19 -20.61
CA ALA A 516 17.44 11.09 -20.24
C ALA A 516 17.86 9.64 -19.96
N ALA A 517 17.00 8.86 -19.31
CA ALA A 517 17.23 7.42 -19.12
C ALA A 517 17.23 6.66 -20.46
N THR A 518 16.34 7.02 -21.40
CA THR A 518 16.39 6.48 -22.77
C THR A 518 17.72 6.80 -23.44
N ASP A 519 18.18 8.05 -23.39
CA ASP A 519 19.45 8.48 -23.98
C ASP A 519 20.65 7.78 -23.34
N PHE A 520 20.63 7.59 -22.03
CA PHE A 520 21.64 6.84 -21.29
C PHE A 520 21.73 5.39 -21.78
N LEU A 521 20.59 4.71 -21.92
CA LEU A 521 20.55 3.30 -22.33
C LEU A 521 20.88 3.11 -23.82
N LEU A 522 20.53 4.07 -24.69
CA LEU A 522 20.91 4.04 -26.10
C LEU A 522 22.42 4.14 -26.33
N LYS A 523 23.20 4.64 -25.36
CA LYS A 523 24.67 4.67 -25.42
C LYS A 523 25.30 3.31 -25.14
N GLN A 524 24.60 2.39 -24.48
CA GLN A 524 25.15 1.10 -24.04
C GLN A 524 25.36 0.07 -25.17
N ARG A 525 25.18 0.46 -26.44
CA ARG A 525 25.30 -0.34 -27.67
C ARG A 525 24.35 -1.54 -27.78
N TYR A 526 23.75 -2.05 -26.72
CA TYR A 526 22.84 -3.20 -26.75
C TYR A 526 21.36 -2.84 -26.90
N ILE A 527 20.97 -1.57 -26.84
CA ILE A 527 19.58 -1.16 -27.09
C ILE A 527 19.34 -0.90 -28.58
N ASP A 528 18.17 -1.34 -29.04
CA ASP A 528 17.64 -1.10 -30.37
C ASP A 528 16.81 0.19 -30.42
N ARG A 529 17.29 1.18 -31.17
CA ARG A 529 16.61 2.48 -31.37
C ARG A 529 15.26 2.34 -32.08
N ALA A 530 15.05 1.27 -32.84
CA ALA A 530 13.81 1.04 -33.57
C ALA A 530 12.75 0.31 -32.72
N ARG A 531 13.07 -0.13 -31.50
CA ARG A 531 12.16 -0.90 -30.64
C ARG A 531 12.11 -0.33 -29.21
N LEU A 532 11.64 0.91 -29.12
CA LEU A 532 11.39 1.60 -27.85
C LEU A 532 9.89 1.59 -27.57
N VAL A 533 9.47 1.16 -26.38
CA VAL A 533 8.08 1.18 -25.93
C VAL A 533 7.99 1.72 -24.51
N ALA A 534 6.86 2.31 -24.13
CA ALA A 534 6.62 2.74 -22.76
C ALA A 534 5.23 2.34 -22.28
N THR A 535 5.13 2.03 -21.00
CA THR A 535 3.88 1.70 -20.32
C THR A 535 3.81 2.42 -18.98
N GLY A 536 2.60 2.73 -18.53
CA GLY A 536 2.41 3.34 -17.23
C GLY A 536 0.97 3.28 -16.75
N GLY A 537 0.82 3.25 -15.43
CA GLY A 537 -0.46 3.23 -14.71
C GLY A 537 -0.73 4.56 -14.01
N SER A 538 -1.98 5.03 -13.91
CA SER A 538 -2.29 6.26 -13.15
C SER A 538 -1.51 7.47 -13.68
N TYR A 539 -0.74 8.16 -12.85
CA TYR A 539 0.19 9.21 -13.28
C TYR A 539 1.24 8.73 -14.31
N GLY A 540 1.66 7.47 -14.26
CA GLY A 540 2.49 6.88 -15.31
C GLY A 540 1.75 6.77 -16.66
N GLY A 541 0.43 6.54 -16.63
CA GLY A 541 -0.43 6.60 -17.81
C GLY A 541 -0.57 8.04 -18.34
N TYR A 542 -0.63 9.03 -17.43
CA TYR A 542 -0.48 10.45 -17.79
C TYR A 542 0.83 10.70 -18.52
N MET A 543 1.95 10.19 -18.01
CA MET A 543 3.26 10.38 -18.63
C MET A 543 3.30 9.79 -20.04
N VAL A 544 2.78 8.57 -20.22
CA VAL A 544 2.67 7.93 -21.54
C VAL A 544 1.81 8.75 -22.51
N ALA A 545 0.66 9.25 -22.06
CA ALA A 545 -0.19 10.10 -22.89
C ALA A 545 0.49 11.43 -23.24
N PHE A 546 1.19 12.04 -22.28
CA PHE A 546 1.96 13.27 -22.47
C PHE A 546 3.09 13.05 -23.48
N MET A 547 3.88 11.99 -23.32
CA MET A 547 4.96 11.62 -24.25
C MET A 547 4.48 11.46 -25.69
N ASN A 548 3.28 10.90 -25.92
CA ASN A 548 2.73 10.76 -27.27
C ASN A 548 2.55 12.13 -27.97
N GLY A 549 2.24 13.19 -27.21
CA GLY A 549 2.17 14.55 -27.73
C GLY A 549 3.53 15.26 -27.89
N HIS A 550 4.64 14.69 -27.39
CA HIS A 550 5.92 15.38 -27.26
C HIS A 550 7.12 14.68 -27.93
N THR A 551 6.99 13.41 -28.31
CA THR A 551 8.08 12.65 -28.95
C THR A 551 7.55 11.55 -29.88
N ASN A 552 8.35 11.20 -30.90
CA ASN A 552 8.07 10.13 -31.88
C ASN A 552 9.07 8.95 -31.81
N ARG A 553 9.88 8.90 -30.74
CA ARG A 553 10.92 7.88 -30.56
C ARG A 553 10.33 6.50 -30.32
N TYR A 554 9.25 6.43 -29.57
CA TYR A 554 8.58 5.18 -29.16
C TYR A 554 7.70 4.64 -30.28
N LYS A 555 7.56 3.31 -30.33
CA LYS A 555 6.80 2.59 -31.37
C LYS A 555 5.47 2.06 -30.87
N ALA A 556 5.31 1.95 -29.56
CA ALA A 556 4.05 1.63 -28.94
C ALA A 556 4.00 2.19 -27.52
N PHE A 557 2.79 2.54 -27.11
CA PHE A 557 2.45 2.95 -25.75
C PHE A 557 1.38 2.04 -25.16
N VAL A 558 1.46 1.80 -23.86
CA VAL A 558 0.39 1.17 -23.08
C VAL A 558 0.00 2.10 -21.93
N CYS A 559 -1.21 2.64 -22.01
CA CYS A 559 -1.76 3.56 -21.01
C CYS A 559 -2.81 2.82 -20.18
N HIS A 560 -2.50 2.55 -18.91
CA HIS A 560 -3.39 1.87 -17.98
C HIS A 560 -3.93 2.89 -16.98
N ALA A 561 -5.26 3.00 -16.84
CA ALA A 561 -5.88 3.89 -15.87
C ALA A 561 -5.28 5.31 -15.83
N GLY A 562 -4.95 5.88 -17.00
CA GLY A 562 -4.10 7.08 -17.11
C GLY A 562 -4.88 8.39 -17.10
N CYS A 563 -4.36 9.40 -16.41
CA CYS A 563 -4.95 10.74 -16.46
C CYS A 563 -4.63 11.41 -17.81
N TYR A 564 -5.62 12.02 -18.46
CA TYR A 564 -5.51 12.55 -19.82
C TYR A 564 -6.01 14.00 -19.97
N ASP A 565 -7.08 14.34 -19.26
CA ASP A 565 -7.62 15.69 -19.19
C ASP A 565 -7.69 16.13 -17.72
N TRP A 566 -6.87 17.12 -17.36
CA TRP A 566 -6.80 17.65 -16.01
C TRP A 566 -8.02 18.49 -15.64
N VAL A 567 -8.75 19.05 -16.61
CA VAL A 567 -10.01 19.76 -16.34
C VAL A 567 -11.05 18.76 -15.88
N SER A 568 -11.31 17.72 -16.69
CA SER A 568 -12.22 16.64 -16.32
C SER A 568 -11.75 15.91 -15.06
N MET A 569 -10.46 15.61 -14.92
CA MET A 569 -9.93 14.91 -13.75
C MET A 569 -10.21 15.71 -12.48
N MET A 570 -9.83 17.00 -12.43
CA MET A 570 -10.09 17.88 -11.29
C MET A 570 -11.58 17.95 -10.95
N ALA A 571 -12.47 18.00 -11.96
CA ALA A 571 -13.91 18.08 -11.72
C ALA A 571 -14.54 16.76 -11.27
N THR A 572 -13.95 15.62 -11.65
CA THR A 572 -14.53 14.29 -11.43
C THR A 572 -13.91 13.53 -10.26
N ASP A 573 -12.69 13.89 -9.84
CA ASP A 573 -12.01 13.41 -8.65
C ASP A 573 -11.06 14.48 -8.08
N GLY A 574 -10.87 14.49 -6.75
CA GLY A 574 -9.76 15.21 -6.12
C GLY A 574 -9.62 16.72 -6.42
N TYR A 575 -10.70 17.48 -6.64
CA TYR A 575 -10.62 18.90 -7.03
C TYR A 575 -9.72 19.77 -6.12
N ARG A 576 -9.73 19.52 -4.80
CA ARG A 576 -8.85 20.19 -3.82
C ARG A 576 -7.39 19.78 -3.97
N PHE A 577 -7.13 18.53 -4.30
CA PHE A 577 -5.81 17.96 -4.49
C PHE A 577 -5.19 18.47 -5.81
N PHE A 578 -5.90 18.36 -6.93
CA PHE A 578 -5.37 18.73 -8.24
C PHE A 578 -5.12 20.22 -8.41
N ALA A 579 -5.91 21.09 -7.78
CA ALA A 579 -5.65 22.53 -7.81
C ALA A 579 -4.28 22.87 -7.18
N LYS A 580 -3.90 22.18 -6.10
CA LYS A 580 -2.57 22.35 -5.48
C LYS A 580 -1.44 21.78 -6.35
N GLU A 581 -1.66 20.61 -6.93
CA GLU A 581 -0.70 19.94 -7.81
C GLU A 581 -0.45 20.69 -9.12
N LEU A 582 -1.48 21.26 -9.73
CA LEU A 582 -1.36 21.98 -11.00
C LEU A 582 -1.05 23.47 -10.78
N GLY A 583 -1.28 23.96 -9.56
CA GLY A 583 -1.01 25.32 -9.11
C GLY A 583 -2.12 26.34 -9.39
N ALA A 584 -3.29 25.89 -9.85
CA ALA A 584 -4.49 26.68 -10.02
C ALA A 584 -5.71 25.77 -10.20
N PHE A 585 -6.91 26.29 -9.92
CA PHE A 585 -8.12 25.74 -10.52
C PHE A 585 -8.18 26.10 -12.00
N HIS A 586 -8.84 25.26 -12.80
CA HIS A 586 -8.88 25.46 -14.25
C HIS A 586 -9.67 26.70 -14.69
N TRP A 587 -10.60 27.19 -13.88
CA TRP A 587 -11.33 28.44 -14.13
C TRP A 587 -10.54 29.69 -13.71
N ASP A 588 -9.58 29.56 -12.79
CA ASP A 588 -8.72 30.66 -12.34
C ASP A 588 -7.54 30.88 -13.30
N ASP A 589 -6.90 29.79 -13.76
CA ASP A 589 -5.81 29.84 -14.75
C ASP A 589 -5.84 28.62 -15.68
N SER A 590 -6.71 28.67 -16.68
CA SER A 590 -6.86 27.60 -17.67
C SER A 590 -5.57 27.36 -18.45
N ARG A 591 -4.79 28.39 -18.76
CA ARG A 591 -3.54 28.24 -19.52
C ARG A 591 -2.53 27.40 -18.75
N ARG A 592 -2.38 27.63 -17.44
CA ARG A 592 -1.49 26.85 -16.57
C ARG A 592 -1.92 25.38 -16.48
N VAL A 593 -3.21 25.12 -16.31
CA VAL A 593 -3.73 23.74 -16.23
C VAL A 593 -3.55 23.02 -17.57
N MET A 594 -3.92 23.67 -18.68
CA MET A 594 -3.86 23.07 -20.03
C MET A 594 -2.44 22.75 -20.48
N ARG A 595 -1.44 23.59 -20.14
CA ARG A 595 -0.02 23.33 -20.46
C ARG A 595 0.53 22.06 -19.79
N GLN A 596 -0.11 21.62 -18.71
CA GLN A 596 0.26 20.39 -18.02
C GLN A 596 -0.61 19.20 -18.48
N SER A 597 -1.60 19.40 -19.35
CA SER A 597 -2.59 18.36 -19.67
C SER A 597 -2.31 17.65 -21.01
N PRO A 598 -2.25 16.30 -21.07
CA PRO A 598 -1.89 15.58 -22.29
C PRO A 598 -2.83 15.85 -23.47
N HIS A 599 -4.14 15.98 -23.21
CA HIS A 599 -5.13 16.22 -24.26
C HIS A 599 -4.86 17.50 -25.06
N HIS A 600 -4.22 18.51 -24.45
CA HIS A 600 -3.86 19.75 -25.14
C HIS A 600 -2.82 19.53 -26.26
N TYR A 601 -2.04 18.44 -26.18
CA TYR A 601 -0.96 18.11 -27.09
C TYR A 601 -1.31 16.99 -28.08
N VAL A 602 -2.55 16.48 -28.06
CA VAL A 602 -2.97 15.34 -28.89
C VAL A 602 -2.84 15.58 -30.39
N LYS A 603 -2.82 16.85 -30.83
CA LYS A 603 -2.59 17.21 -32.23
C LYS A 603 -1.27 16.64 -32.79
N HIS A 604 -0.29 16.38 -31.91
CA HIS A 604 1.02 15.84 -32.23
C HIS A 604 1.14 14.32 -32.04
N ALA A 605 0.12 13.66 -31.48
CA ALA A 605 0.12 12.23 -31.23
C ALA A 605 0.22 11.43 -32.53
N LYS A 606 1.11 10.43 -32.55
CA LYS A 606 1.39 9.57 -33.71
C LYS A 606 1.69 8.12 -33.33
N THR A 607 2.00 7.86 -32.06
CA THR A 607 2.46 6.55 -31.63
C THR A 607 1.27 5.65 -31.34
N PRO A 608 1.25 4.41 -31.87
CA PRO A 608 0.21 3.43 -31.56
C PRO A 608 0.05 3.19 -30.06
N THR A 609 -1.19 3.14 -29.57
CA THR A 609 -1.46 3.04 -28.13
C THR A 609 -2.50 1.98 -27.80
N LEU A 610 -2.20 1.12 -26.81
CA LEU A 610 -3.19 0.33 -26.08
C LEU A 610 -3.66 1.13 -24.85
N VAL A 611 -4.96 1.36 -24.74
CA VAL A 611 -5.60 2.01 -23.59
C VAL A 611 -6.34 0.94 -22.78
N ILE A 612 -6.07 0.85 -21.48
CA ILE A 612 -6.65 -0.15 -20.56
C ILE A 612 -7.35 0.57 -19.41
N HIS A 613 -8.61 0.24 -19.11
CA HIS A 613 -9.34 0.89 -18.00
C HIS A 613 -10.41 0.00 -17.38
N GLY A 614 -10.69 0.19 -16.08
CA GLY A 614 -11.81 -0.41 -15.36
C GLY A 614 -12.91 0.61 -15.06
N GLU A 615 -14.18 0.30 -15.36
CA GLU A 615 -15.32 1.23 -15.20
C GLU A 615 -15.50 1.72 -13.75
N LEU A 616 -15.18 0.88 -12.77
CA LEU A 616 -15.34 1.20 -11.34
C LEU A 616 -14.14 1.98 -10.77
N ASP A 617 -13.26 2.48 -11.63
CA ASP A 617 -12.20 3.40 -11.22
C ASP A 617 -12.76 4.82 -11.01
N TYR A 618 -12.96 5.20 -9.76
CA TYR A 618 -13.35 6.55 -9.35
C TYR A 618 -12.16 7.42 -8.96
N ARG A 619 -10.94 6.85 -8.91
CA ARG A 619 -9.71 7.63 -8.71
C ARG A 619 -9.25 8.25 -10.02
N VAL A 620 -9.18 7.46 -11.09
CA VAL A 620 -9.03 7.97 -12.46
C VAL A 620 -10.28 7.58 -13.22
N PRO A 621 -11.30 8.45 -13.28
CA PRO A 621 -12.58 8.13 -13.91
C PRO A 621 -12.41 7.58 -15.33
N ALA A 622 -13.18 6.53 -15.68
CA ALA A 622 -13.06 5.83 -16.96
C ALA A 622 -13.21 6.72 -18.20
N THR A 623 -13.86 7.88 -18.05
CA THR A 623 -13.93 8.93 -19.07
C THR A 623 -12.54 9.40 -19.52
N GLN A 624 -11.51 9.36 -18.67
CA GLN A 624 -10.14 9.72 -19.01
C GLN A 624 -9.58 8.81 -20.12
N ALA A 625 -9.75 7.50 -19.99
CA ALA A 625 -9.35 6.55 -21.03
C ALA A 625 -10.18 6.68 -22.30
N LEU A 626 -11.50 6.85 -22.18
CA LEU A 626 -12.39 7.01 -23.33
C LEU A 626 -12.06 8.29 -24.13
N GLN A 627 -11.80 9.41 -23.43
CA GLN A 627 -11.34 10.64 -24.05
C GLN A 627 -10.03 10.44 -24.81
N TYR A 628 -9.05 9.75 -24.20
CA TYR A 628 -7.76 9.51 -24.85
C TYR A 628 -7.90 8.61 -26.09
N TYR A 629 -8.56 7.45 -25.93
CA TYR A 629 -8.81 6.51 -27.02
C TYR A 629 -9.55 7.19 -28.19
N ASN A 630 -10.66 7.87 -27.91
CA ASN A 630 -11.44 8.54 -28.97
C ASN A 630 -10.66 9.68 -29.63
N SER A 631 -9.82 10.42 -28.88
CA SER A 631 -8.96 11.44 -29.47
C SER A 631 -7.92 10.84 -30.41
N LEU A 632 -7.33 9.69 -30.06
CA LEU A 632 -6.40 8.97 -30.95
C LEU A 632 -7.11 8.46 -32.21
N LYS A 633 -8.33 7.91 -32.07
CA LYS A 633 -9.15 7.46 -33.20
C LYS A 633 -9.51 8.61 -34.15
N ALA A 634 -9.90 9.76 -33.61
CA ALA A 634 -10.20 10.96 -34.40
C ALA A 634 -8.96 11.54 -35.12
N LYS A 635 -7.76 11.16 -34.69
CA LYS A 635 -6.48 11.55 -35.29
C LYS A 635 -5.88 10.49 -36.22
N ASP A 636 -6.63 9.41 -36.49
CA ASP A 636 -6.19 8.24 -37.24
C ASP A 636 -4.90 7.60 -36.68
N VAL A 637 -4.65 7.77 -35.37
CA VAL A 637 -3.55 7.08 -34.68
C VAL A 637 -4.03 5.66 -34.35
N PRO A 638 -3.27 4.60 -34.69
CA PRO A 638 -3.65 3.24 -34.33
C PRO A 638 -3.84 3.10 -32.81
N ALA A 639 -5.05 2.78 -32.39
CA ALA A 639 -5.39 2.64 -30.97
C ALA A 639 -6.28 1.42 -30.73
N ARG A 640 -6.10 0.79 -29.58
CA ARG A 640 -6.97 -0.29 -29.08
C ARG A 640 -7.42 0.05 -27.67
N LEU A 641 -8.71 -0.17 -27.38
CA LEU A 641 -9.27 -0.07 -26.04
C LEU A 641 -9.49 -1.47 -25.47
N LEU A 642 -8.97 -1.71 -24.26
CA LEU A 642 -9.32 -2.85 -23.43
C LEU A 642 -10.07 -2.32 -22.21
N TYR A 643 -11.34 -2.69 -22.08
CA TYR A 643 -12.25 -2.10 -21.10
C TYR A 643 -12.85 -3.18 -20.21
N PHE A 644 -12.78 -3.00 -18.89
CA PHE A 644 -13.31 -3.93 -17.90
C PHE A 644 -14.49 -3.29 -17.14
N PRO A 645 -15.75 -3.62 -17.48
CA PRO A 645 -16.93 -3.00 -16.88
C PRO A 645 -17.10 -3.27 -15.38
N ASP A 646 -16.42 -4.29 -14.85
CA ASP A 646 -16.62 -4.85 -13.52
C ASP A 646 -15.34 -4.85 -12.67
N GLU A 647 -14.40 -3.97 -13.03
CA GLU A 647 -13.10 -3.79 -12.38
C GLU A 647 -12.86 -2.34 -11.99
N ASN A 648 -11.99 -2.15 -11.00
CA ASN A 648 -11.57 -0.84 -10.50
C ASN A 648 -10.22 -0.41 -11.09
N HIS A 649 -9.60 0.62 -10.51
CA HIS A 649 -8.30 1.17 -10.90
C HIS A 649 -7.21 0.10 -11.14
N TRP A 650 -7.26 -0.99 -10.38
CA TRP A 650 -6.17 -1.95 -10.31
C TRP A 650 -6.33 -3.17 -11.21
N ILE A 651 -7.55 -3.49 -11.66
CA ILE A 651 -7.93 -4.75 -12.32
C ILE A 651 -7.50 -5.94 -11.44
N LEU A 652 -8.40 -6.43 -10.60
CA LEU A 652 -8.06 -7.34 -9.50
C LEU A 652 -8.51 -8.78 -9.72
N LYS A 653 -9.52 -9.04 -10.55
CA LYS A 653 -9.96 -10.42 -10.80
C LYS A 653 -8.84 -11.19 -11.49
N PRO A 654 -8.51 -12.41 -11.04
CA PRO A 654 -7.34 -13.15 -11.53
C PRO A 654 -7.23 -13.25 -13.05
N GLN A 655 -8.30 -13.59 -13.76
CA GLN A 655 -8.33 -13.72 -15.21
C GLN A 655 -8.24 -12.38 -15.94
N ASN A 656 -8.82 -11.31 -15.38
CA ASN A 656 -8.74 -9.98 -15.99
C ASN A 656 -7.34 -9.37 -15.84
N SER A 657 -6.67 -9.65 -14.71
CA SER A 657 -5.34 -9.16 -14.42
C SER A 657 -4.22 -10.00 -15.05
N ARG A 658 -4.51 -11.19 -15.55
CA ARG A 658 -3.58 -12.03 -16.32
C ARG A 658 -3.44 -11.49 -17.73
#